data_AF-A0A2V7RE18-F1
#
_entry.id   AF-A0A2V7RE18-F1
#
_cell.length_a   1.000
_cell.length_b   1.000
_cell.length_c   1.000
_cell.angle_alpha   90.00
_cell.angle_beta   90.00
_cell.angle_gamma   90.00
#
_symmetry.space_group_name_H-M   'P 1'
#
loop_
_entity.id
_entity.type
_entity.pdbx_description
1 polymer ?
#
loop_
_entity_poly.entity_id
_entity_poly.type
_entity_poly.pdbx_seq_one_letter_code
_entity_poly.pdbx_strand_id
1 'polypeptide(L)'
;MAPTRRERTVQRDPGSSLHVIRDEALVVPAPASPTPSPIAPPSAPATRPPEGPATVRGKFFFVGDQKLYLRGVTYGTFRPRADGSEVPEPDAVDRDFAGMAAHGFNTVRVYTVPPRWLLDTAARHGLRVMVGVPVERYIGFLADKRKDAPDLDALVRTAVRDCADHPAVLCYAIGNEIPAPVARWFGRRRVERFLERLYRVAKEEAPDSLVTYVNYPSTEYLQLDFLDFLCFNVYLESQQRLQAYLGRLHTLAGERPVVMSEVGLDSRRNGEHQQARTLDWQVRSAFAGGCAGAFVYAWTDDWYRSGEDVRDWDFGVTRRDRRPKPALTAVREAFVHLPFAPTLPWPRASVVICSYNGSRTLADCLDGVARLEYPDYEVVVVDDGSTDQTAAIARRYDCRLIQTPNRGLASARNTGLAAATGEIVAYLDDDARPDPHWLAYLAATFLSTSHAAVGGPNVAPPGDGPIADAVARSPGGPVHVLLTDREAEHIPGCNMAFRKECLAAIGGFDLQFRVAGDDVDVCWRLHERGWSIGFHSAAMVWHHRRNSIRAYWRQQLGYGRAEAMLERKWPEKYNGPGYVRWAGRLYGPGRPEAPPWRRARVYHGIWGVAPYQSLYEPAAGVLGALPQMPDWHLTLAILAGIAALGVEWPPLRLALPLLGFGVSISVARAAMSAARASFPTTLDRWRRLQRRLLTGVLHLLQPIARLRGRLKEGLTPWRSRGVRGPAPLWPIATSVWSERWLAPSARVETIAAALRAVGACVLHGGPHDRWDLEVRGGFLGAARVLMAVEEHGRGCQLVRVKAWPVIPARGPLVSVALAVAAVAALHDHAWSVAAVMGLSALVPIMKGVSETVAAMASVLNVLRRVRDTEAQPGE
;
A
#
# COMPACT_ATOMS: atom_id res chain seq x y z
N MET A 1 20.71 6.12 -51.54
CA MET A 1 21.30 7.47 -51.72
C MET A 1 20.33 8.47 -51.13
N ALA A 2 20.80 9.31 -50.19
CA ALA A 2 20.02 10.30 -49.47
C ALA A 2 19.50 11.44 -50.38
N PRO A 3 18.50 12.20 -49.91
CA PRO A 3 18.83 13.58 -49.52
C PRO A 3 18.15 14.11 -48.24
N THR A 4 19.00 14.66 -47.38
CA THR A 4 18.93 15.96 -46.68
C THR A 4 17.58 16.60 -46.31
N ARG A 5 17.38 16.69 -44.99
CA ARG A 5 16.34 17.45 -44.29
C ARG A 5 16.82 18.90 -44.08
N ARG A 6 16.06 19.88 -44.59
CA ARG A 6 16.32 21.32 -44.41
C ARG A 6 15.90 21.79 -43.02
N GLU A 7 16.80 22.52 -42.37
CA GLU A 7 16.54 23.37 -41.22
C GLU A 7 15.69 24.59 -41.61
N ARG A 8 14.79 25.01 -40.73
CA ARG A 8 14.28 26.38 -40.70
C ARG A 8 14.27 26.89 -39.26
N THR A 9 15.22 27.78 -39.02
CA THR A 9 15.32 28.74 -37.93
C THR A 9 14.12 29.71 -37.99
N VAL A 10 13.49 30.01 -36.86
CA VAL A 10 12.67 31.22 -36.70
C VAL A 10 13.13 31.95 -35.44
N GLN A 11 13.56 33.18 -35.69
CA GLN A 11 14.10 34.18 -34.79
C GLN A 11 12.96 34.88 -34.03
N ARG A 12 13.24 35.31 -32.80
CA ARG A 12 12.35 36.11 -31.94
C ARG A 12 12.09 37.50 -32.54
N ASP A 13 10.92 38.07 -32.25
CA ASP A 13 10.79 39.50 -31.93
C ASP A 13 9.68 39.71 -30.85
N PRO A 14 9.79 40.74 -29.98
CA PRO A 14 9.01 40.90 -28.75
C PRO A 14 7.87 41.92 -28.89
N GLY A 15 6.89 41.82 -27.99
CA GLY A 15 5.95 42.92 -27.72
C GLY A 15 4.48 42.57 -27.97
N SER A 16 3.77 42.18 -26.90
CA SER A 16 2.43 42.70 -26.63
C SER A 16 2.01 42.35 -25.21
N SER A 17 1.69 43.42 -24.50
CA SER A 17 0.99 43.57 -23.24
C SER A 17 -0.11 42.52 -23.02
N LEU A 18 0.04 41.69 -21.99
CA LEU A 18 -1.01 40.81 -21.48
C LEU A 18 -1.72 41.48 -20.31
N HIS A 19 -2.98 41.79 -20.54
CA HIS A 19 -3.95 42.27 -19.56
C HIS A 19 -4.05 41.33 -18.36
N VAL A 20 -3.87 41.89 -17.18
CA VAL A 20 -4.20 41.27 -15.90
C VAL A 20 -5.73 41.25 -15.75
N ILE A 21 -6.32 40.06 -15.88
CA ILE A 21 -7.71 39.82 -15.46
C ILE A 21 -7.66 39.52 -13.96
N ARG A 22 -8.18 40.44 -13.16
CA ARG A 22 -8.48 40.25 -11.74
C ARG A 22 -9.82 39.51 -11.66
N ASP A 23 -9.80 38.26 -11.19
CA ASP A 23 -11.02 37.58 -10.74
C ASP A 23 -11.35 38.03 -9.32
N GLU A 24 -12.38 38.89 -9.21
CA GLU A 24 -13.07 39.18 -7.96
C GLU A 24 -14.03 38.01 -7.67
N ALA A 25 -13.63 37.14 -6.74
CA ALA A 25 -14.52 36.12 -6.20
C ALA A 25 -15.54 36.77 -5.23
N LEU A 26 -16.82 36.54 -5.50
CA LEU A 26 -17.97 36.95 -4.67
C LEU A 26 -17.81 36.51 -3.21
N VAL A 27 -17.81 37.49 -2.31
CA VAL A 27 -17.91 37.32 -0.87
C VAL A 27 -19.38 37.06 -0.49
N VAL A 28 -19.68 35.85 -0.03
CA VAL A 28 -20.95 35.54 0.65
C VAL A 28 -20.73 35.71 2.16
N PRO A 29 -21.53 36.51 2.90
CA PRO A 29 -21.32 36.71 4.32
C PRO A 29 -21.76 35.47 5.11
N ALA A 30 -20.88 35.00 6.00
CA ALA A 30 -21.15 33.89 6.92
C ALA A 30 -22.19 34.29 8.00
N PRO A 31 -23.08 33.39 8.44
CA PRO A 31 -23.96 33.64 9.57
C PRO A 31 -23.16 33.66 10.89
N ALA A 32 -23.55 34.54 11.81
CA ALA A 32 -22.91 34.73 13.10
C ALA A 32 -23.02 33.48 13.99
N SER A 33 -21.87 32.91 14.37
CA SER A 33 -21.79 31.83 15.36
C SER A 33 -21.87 32.38 16.79
N PRO A 34 -22.50 31.65 17.73
CA PRO A 34 -22.55 32.04 19.14
C PRO A 34 -21.16 31.99 19.79
N THR A 35 -20.91 32.94 20.69
CA THR A 35 -19.67 33.12 21.45
C THR A 35 -19.31 31.86 22.25
N PRO A 36 -18.12 31.25 22.06
CA PRO A 36 -17.65 30.18 22.91
C PRO A 36 -17.19 30.72 24.27
N SER A 37 -17.58 30.03 25.35
CA SER A 37 -17.07 30.28 26.71
C SER A 37 -15.53 30.17 26.75
N PRO A 38 -14.85 30.98 27.59
CA PRO A 38 -13.39 30.99 27.64
C PRO A 38 -12.87 29.66 28.19
N ILE A 39 -12.24 28.88 27.30
CA ILE A 39 -11.43 27.71 27.65
C ILE A 39 -10.20 28.25 28.40
N ALA A 40 -9.95 27.70 29.59
CA ALA A 40 -8.77 28.02 30.39
C ALA A 40 -7.49 27.80 29.55
N PRO A 41 -6.44 28.64 29.71
CA PRO A 41 -5.21 28.50 28.95
C PRO A 41 -4.61 27.10 29.17
N PRO A 42 -4.24 26.36 28.12
CA PRO A 42 -3.62 25.06 28.27
C PRO A 42 -2.28 25.21 28.99
N SER A 43 -2.15 24.54 30.12
CA SER A 43 -0.89 24.34 30.82
C SER A 43 0.14 23.72 29.87
N ALA A 44 1.36 24.26 29.86
CA ALA A 44 2.51 23.65 29.18
C ALA A 44 2.62 22.15 29.56
N PRO A 45 3.04 21.25 28.65
CA PRO A 45 3.13 19.83 28.96
C PRO A 45 4.20 19.59 30.02
N ALA A 46 3.78 19.54 31.29
CA ALA A 46 4.59 19.28 32.46
C ALA A 46 4.79 17.78 32.72
N THR A 47 4.93 16.98 31.67
CA THR A 47 5.27 15.56 31.78
C THR A 47 6.74 15.39 31.47
N ARG A 48 7.53 15.02 32.48
CA ARG A 48 8.90 14.53 32.31
C ARG A 48 8.92 13.52 31.15
N PRO A 49 9.86 13.63 30.18
CA PRO A 49 9.91 12.70 29.07
C PRO A 49 10.05 11.26 29.59
N PRO A 50 9.38 10.27 28.98
CA PRO A 50 9.44 8.90 29.45
C PRO A 50 10.88 8.39 29.43
N GLU A 51 11.31 7.82 30.56
CA GLU A 51 12.65 7.28 30.77
C GLU A 51 12.74 5.84 30.19
N GLY A 52 13.89 5.50 29.61
CA GLY A 52 14.16 4.19 29.00
C GLY A 52 14.46 4.23 27.49
N PRO A 53 14.85 3.10 26.90
CA PRO A 53 15.21 3.02 25.49
C PRO A 53 13.97 3.16 24.59
N ALA A 54 14.13 3.88 23.48
CA ALA A 54 13.10 3.98 22.46
C ALA A 54 13.12 2.71 21.58
N THR A 55 11.94 2.18 21.29
CA THR A 55 11.76 1.00 20.44
C THR A 55 10.83 1.32 19.28
N VAL A 56 11.01 0.64 18.14
CA VAL A 56 10.09 0.75 17.01
C VAL A 56 8.97 -0.27 17.16
N ARG A 57 7.72 0.19 17.19
CA ARG A 57 6.54 -0.67 17.13
C ARG A 57 5.65 -0.21 15.98
N GLY A 58 5.71 -0.95 14.88
CA GLY A 58 4.96 -0.63 13.67
C GLY A 58 5.43 0.71 13.10
N LYS A 59 4.50 1.64 12.92
CA LYS A 59 4.75 2.96 12.31
C LYS A 59 5.36 4.00 13.26
N PHE A 60 5.50 3.72 14.55
CA PHE A 60 5.87 4.73 15.55
C PHE A 60 6.96 4.24 16.52
N PHE A 61 7.53 5.20 17.25
CA PHE A 61 8.45 4.94 18.37
C PHE A 61 7.67 4.85 19.68
N PHE A 62 8.17 4.05 20.60
CA PHE A 62 7.61 3.88 21.94
C PHE A 62 8.71 3.82 22.99
N VAL A 63 8.41 4.36 24.17
CA VAL A 63 9.20 4.16 25.40
C VAL A 63 8.26 3.46 26.39
N GLY A 64 8.54 2.19 26.67
CA GLY A 64 7.54 1.30 27.27
C GLY A 64 6.28 1.20 26.40
N ASP A 65 5.13 1.59 26.96
CA ASP A 65 3.84 1.64 26.25
C ASP A 65 3.44 3.05 25.80
N GLN A 66 4.24 4.07 26.12
CA GLN A 66 3.97 5.44 25.69
C GLN A 66 4.53 5.67 24.29
N LYS A 67 3.67 6.14 23.38
CA LYS A 67 4.08 6.57 22.04
C LYS A 67 4.96 7.81 22.11
N LEU A 68 6.06 7.80 21.37
CA LEU A 68 7.02 8.90 21.29
C LEU A 68 6.97 9.52 19.88
N TYR A 69 6.54 10.78 19.81
CA TYR A 69 6.77 11.63 18.64
C TYR A 69 8.10 12.38 18.79
N LEU A 70 8.97 12.30 17.78
CA LEU A 70 10.25 13.01 17.79
C LEU A 70 10.02 14.47 17.38
N ARG A 71 10.06 15.36 18.37
CA ARG A 71 10.04 16.83 18.22
C ARG A 71 11.47 17.30 18.11
N GLY A 72 11.97 17.23 16.88
CA GLY A 72 13.39 17.28 16.58
C GLY A 72 13.90 18.68 16.21
N VAL A 73 15.17 18.91 16.49
CA VAL A 73 15.96 20.02 15.93
C VAL A 73 17.35 19.54 15.55
N THR A 74 17.91 20.08 14.47
CA THR A 74 19.30 19.79 14.09
C THR A 74 20.28 20.74 14.77
N TYR A 75 21.46 20.23 15.13
CA TYR A 75 22.47 20.96 15.89
C TYR A 75 23.87 20.67 15.37
N GLY A 76 24.53 21.70 14.84
CA GLY A 76 25.84 21.62 14.20
C GLY A 76 25.75 21.17 12.75
N THR A 77 26.85 21.10 12.00
CA THR A 77 28.24 21.15 12.49
C THR A 77 28.73 22.55 12.85
N PHE A 78 29.58 22.64 13.88
CA PHE A 78 30.22 23.88 14.33
C PHE A 78 31.72 23.85 14.06
N ARG A 79 32.38 25.00 14.21
CA ARG A 79 33.83 25.12 14.07
C ARG A 79 34.53 24.11 15.00
N PRO A 80 35.46 23.28 14.50
CA PRO A 80 36.16 22.31 15.33
C PRO A 80 36.89 22.98 16.49
N ARG A 81 36.73 22.42 17.69
CA ARG A 81 37.50 22.79 18.88
C ARG A 81 38.93 22.23 18.79
N ALA A 82 39.77 22.60 19.75
CA ALA A 82 41.15 22.12 19.84
C ALA A 82 41.25 20.58 19.97
N ASP A 83 40.21 19.94 20.53
CA ASP A 83 40.08 18.49 20.64
C ASP A 83 39.52 17.81 19.36
N GLY A 84 39.28 18.58 18.30
CA GLY A 84 38.73 18.11 17.03
C GLY A 84 37.21 17.93 17.02
N SER A 85 36.51 18.18 18.14
CA SER A 85 35.05 18.06 18.19
C SER A 85 34.35 19.22 17.48
N GLU A 86 33.38 18.91 16.62
CA GLU A 86 32.59 19.89 15.84
C GLU A 86 31.35 20.36 16.63
N VAL A 87 31.51 20.60 17.93
CA VAL A 87 30.45 21.04 18.86
C VAL A 87 30.88 22.33 19.59
N PRO A 88 29.94 23.16 20.07
CA PRO A 88 30.28 24.37 20.82
C PRO A 88 30.83 24.05 22.21
N GLU A 89 31.27 25.09 22.92
CA GLU A 89 31.71 24.96 24.31
C GLU A 89 30.59 24.38 25.22
N PRO A 90 30.93 23.60 26.26
CA PRO A 90 29.94 22.93 27.12
C PRO A 90 28.86 23.86 27.68
N ASP A 91 29.22 25.06 28.13
CA ASP A 91 28.24 26.04 28.66
C ASP A 91 27.28 26.55 27.58
N ALA A 92 27.74 26.66 26.34
CA ALA A 92 26.89 27.05 25.22
C ALA A 92 25.91 25.92 24.86
N VAL A 93 26.40 24.66 24.84
CA VAL A 93 25.55 23.48 24.65
C VAL A 93 24.51 23.35 25.75
N ASP A 94 24.89 23.58 27.00
CA ASP A 94 23.97 23.52 28.15
C ASP A 94 22.82 24.55 28.01
N ARG A 95 23.14 25.80 27.66
CA ARG A 95 22.14 26.84 27.38
C ARG A 95 21.27 26.52 26.17
N ASP A 96 21.88 26.06 25.08
CA ASP A 96 21.16 25.69 23.85
C ASP A 96 20.18 24.54 24.14
N PHE A 97 20.61 23.50 24.86
CA PHE A 97 19.77 22.34 25.20
C PHE A 97 18.67 22.70 26.21
N ALA A 98 18.96 23.54 27.20
CA ALA A 98 17.94 24.10 28.08
C ALA A 98 16.87 24.88 27.28
N GLY A 99 17.33 25.71 26.33
CA GLY A 99 16.47 26.46 25.42
C GLY A 99 15.59 25.55 24.54
N MET A 100 16.16 24.49 23.99
CA MET A 100 15.44 23.49 23.20
C MET A 100 14.34 22.81 24.04
N ALA A 101 14.68 22.29 25.22
CA ALA A 101 13.74 21.62 26.09
C ALA A 101 12.59 22.56 26.51
N ALA A 102 12.91 23.81 26.86
CA ALA A 102 11.92 24.84 27.22
C ALA A 102 10.93 25.18 26.08
N HIS A 103 11.33 24.98 24.83
CA HIS A 103 10.48 25.20 23.65
C HIS A 103 9.84 23.90 23.10
N GLY A 104 9.85 22.83 23.89
CA GLY A 104 9.12 21.60 23.58
C GLY A 104 9.84 20.63 22.63
N PHE A 105 11.10 20.89 22.30
CA PHE A 105 11.94 19.90 21.63
C PHE A 105 12.27 18.76 22.62
N ASN A 106 12.26 17.53 22.13
CA ASN A 106 12.64 16.35 22.93
C ASN A 106 13.78 15.55 22.28
N THR A 107 14.18 15.92 21.07
CA THR A 107 15.19 15.20 20.31
C THR A 107 16.11 16.17 19.57
N VAL A 108 17.40 15.91 19.59
CA VAL A 108 18.43 16.67 18.89
C VAL A 108 19.14 15.74 17.91
N ARG A 109 19.39 16.23 16.70
CA ARG A 109 20.22 15.52 15.72
C ARG A 109 21.57 16.21 15.59
N VAL A 110 22.63 15.44 15.77
CA VAL A 110 24.02 15.87 15.52
C VAL A 110 24.59 15.15 14.30
N TYR A 111 25.57 15.76 13.64
CA TYR A 111 26.14 15.25 12.37
C TYR A 111 27.47 14.52 12.54
N THR A 112 28.03 14.57 13.74
CA THR A 112 29.26 13.89 14.15
C THR A 112 29.01 13.09 15.41
N VAL A 113 29.94 12.18 15.73
CA VAL A 113 29.92 11.41 16.97
C VAL A 113 30.15 12.39 18.13
N PRO A 114 29.17 12.62 19.02
CA PRO A 114 29.31 13.60 20.07
C PRO A 114 30.22 13.04 21.18
N PRO A 115 30.97 13.91 21.89
CA PRO A 115 31.63 13.51 23.12
C PRO A 115 30.58 13.15 24.19
N ARG A 116 30.93 12.24 25.10
CA ARG A 116 29.99 11.71 26.12
C ARG A 116 29.36 12.80 27.00
N TRP A 117 30.10 13.85 27.33
CA TRP A 117 29.59 14.99 28.13
C TRP A 117 28.42 15.73 27.45
N LEU A 118 28.34 15.72 26.12
CA LEU A 118 27.22 16.30 25.39
C LEU A 118 25.98 15.43 25.57
N LEU A 119 26.15 14.10 25.55
CA LEU A 119 25.07 13.16 25.86
C LEU A 119 24.60 13.30 27.31
N ASP A 120 25.52 13.47 28.26
CA ASP A 120 25.18 13.74 29.67
C ASP A 120 24.36 15.03 29.79
N THR A 121 24.72 16.07 29.03
CA THR A 121 23.98 17.34 28.98
C THR A 121 22.61 17.17 28.35
N ALA A 122 22.48 16.38 27.27
CA ALA A 122 21.19 16.04 26.69
C ALA A 122 20.29 15.32 27.71
N ALA A 123 20.82 14.32 28.42
CA ALA A 123 20.08 13.60 29.46
C ALA A 123 19.60 14.51 30.59
N ARG A 124 20.45 15.43 31.07
CA ARG A 124 20.07 16.42 32.11
C ARG A 124 18.86 17.26 31.71
N HIS A 125 18.74 17.61 30.42
CA HIS A 125 17.63 18.40 29.87
C HIS A 125 16.49 17.53 29.30
N GLY A 126 16.55 16.21 29.46
CA GLY A 126 15.52 15.28 28.95
C GLY A 126 15.47 15.15 27.42
N LEU A 127 16.56 15.51 26.74
CA LEU A 127 16.70 15.41 25.29
C LEU A 127 17.29 14.06 24.89
N ARG A 128 16.79 13.52 23.77
CA ARG A 128 17.37 12.36 23.10
C ARG A 128 18.22 12.79 21.91
N VAL A 129 19.24 12.02 21.57
CA VAL A 129 20.24 12.37 20.55
C VAL A 129 20.25 11.35 19.43
N MET A 130 20.01 11.82 18.20
CA MET A 130 20.29 11.09 16.97
C MET A 130 21.75 11.35 16.59
N VAL A 131 22.59 10.32 16.74
CA VAL A 131 24.04 10.40 16.56
C VAL A 131 24.41 10.23 15.08
N GLY A 132 25.02 11.24 14.48
CA GLY A 132 25.53 11.19 13.12
C GLY A 132 26.86 10.47 13.02
N VAL A 133 26.93 9.42 12.20
CA VAL A 133 28.17 8.72 11.86
C VAL A 133 28.52 9.07 10.41
N PRO A 134 29.48 9.99 10.14
CA PRO A 134 29.65 10.63 8.84
C PRO A 134 30.42 9.77 7.81
N VAL A 135 29.93 8.55 7.58
CA VAL A 135 30.53 7.55 6.67
C VAL A 135 30.43 7.95 5.20
N GLU A 136 29.48 8.81 4.82
CA GLU A 136 29.30 9.31 3.46
C GLU A 136 30.55 10.04 2.94
N ARG A 137 31.32 10.66 3.84
CA ARG A 137 32.58 11.36 3.53
C ARG A 137 33.60 10.41 2.89
N TYR A 138 33.44 9.11 3.11
CA TYR A 138 34.36 8.06 2.67
C TYR A 138 33.78 7.17 1.56
N ILE A 139 32.60 7.49 1.00
CA ILE A 139 31.98 6.64 -0.02
C ILE A 139 32.81 6.53 -1.31
N GLY A 140 33.60 7.57 -1.64
CA GLY A 140 34.52 7.58 -2.78
C GLY A 140 35.53 6.44 -2.74
N PHE A 141 35.94 5.98 -1.55
CA PHE A 141 36.87 4.86 -1.38
C PHE A 141 36.31 3.52 -1.88
N LEU A 142 34.98 3.39 -2.07
CA LEU A 142 34.38 2.22 -2.72
C LEU A 142 34.82 2.08 -4.18
N ALA A 143 35.23 3.16 -4.86
CA ALA A 143 35.72 3.11 -6.24
C ALA A 143 37.19 2.66 -6.29
N ASP A 144 38.01 3.18 -5.38
CA ASP A 144 39.46 3.22 -5.58
C ASP A 144 40.22 1.98 -5.06
N LYS A 145 39.58 1.09 -4.28
CA LYS A 145 40.23 -0.10 -3.64
C LYS A 145 41.62 0.24 -3.04
N ARG A 146 41.82 1.46 -2.56
CA ARG A 146 43.12 1.92 -2.03
C ARG A 146 43.43 1.18 -0.72
N LYS A 147 44.68 0.75 -0.57
CA LYS A 147 45.18 0.07 0.65
C LYS A 147 45.14 0.99 1.89
N ASP A 148 45.14 2.30 1.66
CA ASP A 148 45.19 3.33 2.71
C ASP A 148 43.79 3.86 3.09
N ALA A 149 42.72 3.22 2.61
CA ALA A 149 41.36 3.61 2.96
C ALA A 149 41.09 3.34 4.45
N PRO A 150 40.44 4.26 5.18
CA PRO A 150 40.10 4.05 6.57
C PRO A 150 39.17 2.84 6.73
N ASP A 151 39.39 2.05 7.79
CA ASP A 151 38.51 0.93 8.14
C ASP A 151 37.17 1.48 8.63
N LEU A 152 36.20 1.55 7.71
CA LEU A 152 34.87 2.06 7.99
C LEU A 152 34.10 1.19 8.98
N ASP A 153 34.37 -0.11 9.00
CA ASP A 153 33.70 -1.02 9.92
C ASP A 153 34.25 -0.77 11.34
N ALA A 154 35.56 -0.55 11.50
CA ALA A 154 36.14 -0.10 12.77
C ALA A 154 35.64 1.29 13.20
N LEU A 155 35.51 2.24 12.26
CA LEU A 155 34.98 3.58 12.55
C LEU A 155 33.55 3.53 13.10
N VAL A 156 32.66 2.79 12.44
CA VAL A 156 31.28 2.62 12.91
C VAL A 156 31.27 1.91 14.26
N ARG A 157 32.10 0.88 14.46
CA ARG A 157 32.17 0.16 15.72
C ARG A 157 32.60 1.08 16.88
N THR A 158 33.64 1.89 16.68
CA THR A 158 34.10 2.86 17.68
C THR A 158 33.03 3.92 17.95
N ALA A 159 32.45 4.50 16.91
CA ALA A 159 31.38 5.50 17.03
C ALA A 159 30.18 4.99 17.84
N VAL A 160 29.76 3.74 17.60
CA VAL A 160 28.67 3.11 18.34
C VAL A 160 29.09 2.85 19.78
N ARG A 161 30.26 2.21 19.99
CA ARG A 161 30.79 1.89 21.33
C ARG A 161 30.91 3.10 22.24
N ASP A 162 31.45 4.21 21.73
CA ASP A 162 31.71 5.41 22.54
C ASP A 162 30.41 6.06 23.05
N CYS A 163 29.30 5.80 22.38
CA CYS A 163 27.96 6.31 22.74
C CYS A 163 27.03 5.22 23.31
N ALA A 164 27.41 3.94 23.23
CA ALA A 164 26.55 2.82 23.58
C ALA A 164 26.09 2.90 25.04
N ASP A 165 24.92 2.32 25.33
CA ASP A 165 24.28 2.26 26.65
C ASP A 165 23.94 3.60 27.30
N HIS A 166 24.19 4.73 26.63
CA HIS A 166 23.84 6.04 27.15
C HIS A 166 22.34 6.32 26.97
N PRO A 167 21.59 6.70 28.04
CA PRO A 167 20.12 6.83 27.99
C PRO A 167 19.62 7.95 27.06
N ALA A 168 20.44 8.98 26.81
CA ALA A 168 20.13 10.02 25.83
C ALA A 168 20.21 9.54 24.38
N VAL A 169 20.89 8.44 24.04
CA VAL A 169 21.01 8.02 22.65
C VAL A 169 19.67 7.49 22.15
N LEU A 170 19.14 8.10 21.09
CA LEU A 170 17.95 7.63 20.39
C LEU A 170 18.33 6.56 19.35
N CYS A 171 19.28 6.90 18.49
CA CYS A 171 19.64 6.10 17.33
C CYS A 171 20.98 6.54 16.73
N TYR A 172 21.52 5.69 15.85
CA TYR A 172 22.70 5.96 15.04
C TYR A 172 22.30 6.17 13.57
N ALA A 173 22.68 7.32 13.01
CA ALA A 173 22.52 7.63 11.59
C ALA A 173 23.81 7.27 10.84
N ILE A 174 23.82 6.11 10.17
CA ILE A 174 24.95 5.58 9.40
C ILE A 174 25.06 6.26 8.03
N GLY A 175 25.30 7.57 8.09
CA GLY A 175 25.56 8.43 6.96
C GLY A 175 24.40 9.37 6.60
N ASN A 176 24.75 10.39 5.83
CA ASN A 176 23.87 11.47 5.42
C ASN A 176 24.00 11.78 3.93
N GLU A 177 22.90 11.69 3.18
CA GLU A 177 22.78 12.18 1.80
C GLU A 177 23.91 11.78 0.85
N ILE A 178 24.04 10.49 0.55
CA ILE A 178 24.91 10.02 -0.53
C ILE A 178 24.50 10.74 -1.83
N PRO A 179 25.41 11.51 -2.48
CA PRO A 179 25.06 12.30 -3.64
C PRO A 179 24.52 11.42 -4.79
N ALA A 180 23.45 11.86 -5.46
CA ALA A 180 22.84 11.10 -6.55
C ALA A 180 23.83 10.70 -7.68
N PRO A 181 24.79 11.55 -8.11
CA PRO A 181 25.80 11.13 -9.08
C PRO A 181 26.66 9.97 -8.59
N VAL A 182 27.00 9.95 -7.30
CA VAL A 182 27.79 8.88 -6.67
C VAL A 182 26.96 7.59 -6.58
N ALA A 183 25.69 7.70 -6.16
CA ALA A 183 24.79 6.55 -6.13
C ALA A 183 24.53 5.97 -7.52
N ARG A 184 24.45 6.83 -8.54
CA ARG A 184 24.35 6.43 -9.96
C ARG A 184 25.62 5.75 -10.46
N TRP A 185 26.80 6.26 -10.11
CA TRP A 185 28.10 5.69 -10.48
C TRP A 185 28.28 4.27 -9.95
N PHE A 186 28.03 4.05 -8.66
CA PHE A 186 28.17 2.73 -8.05
C PHE A 186 27.00 1.78 -8.37
N GLY A 187 25.84 2.35 -8.68
CA GLY A 187 24.59 1.63 -8.87
C GLY A 187 23.91 1.25 -7.56
N ARG A 188 22.57 1.21 -7.61
CA ARG A 188 21.64 0.93 -6.50
C ARG A 188 22.12 -0.20 -5.56
N ARG A 189 22.30 -1.41 -6.10
CA ARG A 189 22.61 -2.62 -5.31
C ARG A 189 23.95 -2.56 -4.58
N ARG A 190 24.90 -1.75 -5.04
CA ARG A 190 26.21 -1.62 -4.38
C ARG A 190 26.12 -0.68 -3.18
N VAL A 191 25.36 0.41 -3.33
CA VAL A 191 25.05 1.34 -2.23
C VAL A 191 24.21 0.67 -1.16
N GLU A 192 23.16 -0.07 -1.54
CA GLU A 192 22.31 -0.82 -0.59
C GLU A 192 23.13 -1.82 0.24
N ARG A 193 24.01 -2.61 -0.39
CA ARG A 193 24.88 -3.55 0.32
C ARG A 193 25.91 -2.87 1.21
N PHE A 194 26.41 -1.70 0.81
CA PHE A 194 27.33 -0.92 1.62
C PHE A 194 26.64 -0.46 2.91
N LEU A 195 25.46 0.17 2.80
CA LEU A 195 24.67 0.58 3.95
C LEU A 195 24.23 -0.61 4.81
N GLU A 196 23.87 -1.74 4.21
CA GLU A 196 23.51 -2.96 4.95
C GLU A 196 24.69 -3.50 5.77
N ARG A 197 25.92 -3.42 5.24
CA ARG A 197 27.13 -3.81 5.99
C ARG A 197 27.30 -2.94 7.22
N LEU A 198 27.24 -1.62 7.06
CA LEU A 198 27.41 -0.67 8.18
C LEU A 198 26.30 -0.84 9.23
N TYR A 199 25.07 -1.08 8.79
CA TYR A 199 23.95 -1.39 9.68
C TYR A 199 24.24 -2.63 10.53
N ARG A 200 24.75 -3.71 9.93
CA ARG A 200 25.11 -4.93 10.67
C ARG A 200 26.22 -4.68 11.67
N VAL A 201 27.26 -3.93 11.29
CA VAL A 201 28.35 -3.56 12.20
C VAL A 201 27.81 -2.79 13.42
N ALA A 202 26.92 -1.82 13.22
CA ALA A 202 26.31 -1.07 14.32
C ALA A 202 25.46 -1.99 15.23
N LYS A 203 24.66 -2.88 14.64
CA LYS A 203 23.85 -3.86 15.39
C LYS A 203 24.66 -4.93 16.09
N GLU A 204 25.84 -5.29 15.59
CA GLU A 204 26.76 -6.22 16.26
C GLU A 204 27.34 -5.62 17.53
N GLU A 205 27.64 -4.32 17.53
CA GLU A 205 28.17 -3.61 18.69
C GLU A 205 27.06 -3.25 19.70
N ALA A 206 25.89 -2.80 19.23
CA ALA A 206 24.75 -2.44 20.07
C ALA A 206 23.43 -3.01 19.50
N PRO A 207 23.07 -4.27 19.82
CA PRO A 207 21.94 -4.99 19.20
C PRO A 207 20.58 -4.32 19.35
N ASP A 208 20.32 -3.69 20.50
CA ASP A 208 19.04 -3.07 20.83
C ASP A 208 18.96 -1.61 20.37
N SER A 209 20.06 -1.04 19.85
CA SER A 209 20.07 0.34 19.36
C SER A 209 19.30 0.50 18.05
N LEU A 210 18.67 1.65 17.85
CA LEU A 210 18.03 1.97 16.57
C LEU A 210 19.06 2.50 15.57
N VAL A 211 18.99 2.06 14.33
CA VAL A 211 19.93 2.44 13.26
C VAL A 211 19.15 2.87 12.01
N THR A 212 19.54 4.01 11.45
CA THR A 212 18.94 4.59 10.25
C THR A 212 20.01 5.15 9.32
N TYR A 213 19.60 5.56 8.13
CA TYR A 213 20.40 6.34 7.18
C TYR A 213 19.58 7.55 6.76
N VAL A 214 20.20 8.72 6.76
CA VAL A 214 19.52 9.96 6.37
C VAL A 214 19.57 10.08 4.85
N ASN A 215 18.43 9.81 4.22
CA ASN A 215 18.30 9.77 2.77
C ASN A 215 17.87 11.14 2.21
N TYR A 216 17.99 11.28 0.89
CA TYR A 216 17.59 12.46 0.14
C TYR A 216 16.63 12.08 -0.99
N PRO A 217 15.70 12.95 -1.43
CA PRO A 217 14.71 12.61 -2.46
C PRO A 217 15.30 12.12 -3.79
N SER A 218 16.51 12.56 -4.16
CA SER A 218 17.17 12.12 -5.38
C SER A 218 17.72 10.68 -5.31
N THR A 219 17.69 10.04 -4.14
CA THR A 219 18.07 8.65 -3.91
C THR A 219 16.96 7.84 -3.24
N GLU A 220 15.69 8.25 -3.40
CA GLU A 220 14.52 7.55 -2.85
C GLU A 220 14.33 6.12 -3.42
N TYR A 221 14.93 5.83 -4.59
CA TYR A 221 14.85 4.52 -5.25
C TYR A 221 15.64 3.42 -4.53
N LEU A 222 16.47 3.77 -3.53
CA LEU A 222 17.19 2.80 -2.71
C LEU A 222 16.20 2.01 -1.83
N GLN A 223 16.24 0.68 -1.92
CA GLN A 223 15.42 -0.24 -1.12
C GLN A 223 16.18 -0.62 0.16
N LEU A 224 15.95 0.14 1.22
CA LEU A 224 16.71 0.05 2.48
C LEU A 224 15.93 -0.73 3.56
N ASP A 225 15.44 -1.93 3.23
CA ASP A 225 14.51 -2.71 4.08
C ASP A 225 15.09 -3.21 5.40
N PHE A 226 16.40 -3.17 5.55
CA PHE A 226 17.11 -3.56 6.77
C PHE A 226 17.13 -2.48 7.86
N LEU A 227 16.85 -1.21 7.53
CA LEU A 227 16.84 -0.12 8.52
C LEU A 227 15.62 -0.19 9.45
N ASP A 228 15.80 0.23 10.71
CA ASP A 228 14.73 0.24 11.72
C ASP A 228 13.62 1.28 11.39
N PHE A 229 14.00 2.40 10.76
CA PHE A 229 13.09 3.44 10.27
C PHE A 229 13.73 4.21 9.10
N LEU A 230 12.92 4.98 8.37
CA LEU A 230 13.41 5.79 7.24
C LEU A 230 13.51 7.27 7.62
N CYS A 231 14.59 7.91 7.20
CA CYS A 231 14.82 9.34 7.36
C CYS A 231 14.99 10.02 6.01
N PHE A 232 14.38 11.20 5.85
CA PHE A 232 14.56 12.03 4.67
C PHE A 232 14.75 13.50 5.05
N ASN A 233 15.73 14.13 4.42
CA ASN A 233 15.87 15.59 4.41
C ASN A 233 15.02 16.16 3.27
N VAL A 234 14.04 17.01 3.57
CA VAL A 234 13.06 17.50 2.60
C VAL A 234 12.80 19.01 2.76
N TYR A 235 13.14 19.78 1.74
CA TYR A 235 13.04 21.25 1.73
C TYR A 235 11.96 21.76 0.76
N LEU A 236 10.80 21.12 0.75
CA LEU A 236 9.69 21.54 -0.12
C LEU A 236 9.01 22.79 0.43
N GLU A 237 8.85 23.81 -0.41
CA GLU A 237 8.20 25.09 -0.06
C GLU A 237 6.69 25.11 -0.37
N SER A 238 6.15 24.03 -0.93
CA SER A 238 4.73 23.88 -1.22
C SER A 238 4.11 22.81 -0.32
N GLN A 239 3.10 23.20 0.46
CA GLN A 239 2.39 22.31 1.37
C GLN A 239 1.77 21.11 0.64
N GLN A 240 1.09 21.35 -0.49
CA GLN A 240 0.48 20.28 -1.28
C GLN A 240 1.53 19.28 -1.79
N ARG A 241 2.69 19.76 -2.27
CA ARG A 241 3.78 18.90 -2.74
C ARG A 241 4.40 18.11 -1.60
N LEU A 242 4.59 18.71 -0.43
CA LEU A 242 5.07 17.99 0.76
C LEU A 242 4.08 16.88 1.13
N GLN A 243 2.79 17.19 1.24
CA GLN A 243 1.76 16.21 1.61
C GLN A 243 1.64 15.05 0.61
N ALA A 244 1.81 15.30 -0.69
CA ALA A 244 1.89 14.25 -1.69
C ALA A 244 3.15 13.40 -1.51
N TYR A 245 4.30 14.04 -1.25
CA TYR A 245 5.57 13.35 -1.04
C TYR A 245 5.58 12.50 0.24
N LEU A 246 4.95 12.96 1.32
CA LEU A 246 4.81 12.17 2.54
C LEU A 246 4.09 10.83 2.29
N GLY A 247 3.04 10.83 1.47
CA GLY A 247 2.37 9.60 1.04
C GLY A 247 3.35 8.65 0.36
N ARG A 248 4.16 9.18 -0.57
CA ARG A 248 5.21 8.42 -1.27
C ARG A 248 6.22 7.81 -0.29
N LEU A 249 6.71 8.59 0.67
CA LEU A 249 7.67 8.11 1.67
C LEU A 249 7.08 7.01 2.54
N HIS A 250 5.81 7.09 2.91
CA HIS A 250 5.14 6.02 3.65
C HIS A 250 4.96 4.75 2.82
N THR A 251 4.67 4.85 1.52
CA THR A 251 4.65 3.70 0.59
C THR A 251 6.02 3.03 0.49
N LEU A 252 7.11 3.80 0.53
CA LEU A 252 8.49 3.27 0.55
C LEU A 252 8.82 2.62 1.90
N ALA A 253 8.41 3.23 3.02
CA ALA A 253 8.71 2.74 4.35
C ALA A 253 7.97 1.43 4.71
N GLY A 254 6.82 1.17 4.08
CA GLY A 254 6.05 -0.06 4.32
C GLY A 254 5.44 -0.05 5.72
N GLU A 255 5.86 -0.92 6.63
CA GLU A 255 5.38 -0.96 8.02
C GLU A 255 6.18 -0.06 8.97
N ARG A 256 7.31 0.49 8.51
CA ARG A 256 8.28 1.21 9.36
C ARG A 256 7.95 2.68 9.56
N PRO A 257 8.46 3.30 10.64
CA PRO A 257 8.34 4.73 10.85
C PRO A 257 9.03 5.54 9.76
N VAL A 258 8.48 6.73 9.51
CA VAL A 258 9.08 7.77 8.66
C VAL A 258 9.39 8.98 9.55
N VAL A 259 10.58 9.51 9.41
CA VAL A 259 11.06 10.70 10.12
C VAL A 259 11.53 11.71 9.08
N MET A 260 11.04 12.95 9.17
CA MET A 260 11.63 14.05 8.41
C MET A 260 12.86 14.52 9.18
N SER A 261 14.06 14.14 8.75
CA SER A 261 15.30 14.40 9.48
C SER A 261 15.82 15.83 9.30
N GLU A 262 15.31 16.54 8.29
CA GLU A 262 15.43 17.99 8.08
C GLU A 262 14.19 18.50 7.34
N VAL A 263 13.57 19.56 7.86
CA VAL A 263 12.63 20.46 7.17
C VAL A 263 13.00 21.90 7.52
N GLY A 264 12.81 22.83 6.59
CA GLY A 264 13.07 24.23 6.87
C GLY A 264 12.91 25.14 5.67
N LEU A 265 13.08 26.43 5.95
CA LEU A 265 13.16 27.50 4.96
C LEU A 265 14.22 28.52 5.40
N ASP A 266 15.05 28.95 4.44
CA ASP A 266 16.05 29.98 4.65
C ASP A 266 15.38 31.35 4.88
N SER A 267 15.58 31.93 6.08
CA SER A 267 15.05 33.25 6.42
C SER A 267 15.78 34.41 5.74
N ARG A 268 17.04 34.21 5.31
CA ARG A 268 17.82 35.26 4.66
C ARG A 268 17.21 35.71 3.33
N ARG A 269 16.71 34.74 2.55
CA ARG A 269 16.09 34.97 1.24
C ARG A 269 14.58 35.19 1.31
N ASN A 270 13.91 34.62 2.33
CA ASN A 270 12.43 34.61 2.40
C ASN A 270 11.84 35.51 3.51
N GLY A 271 12.66 35.96 4.45
CA GLY A 271 12.21 36.66 5.65
C GLY A 271 11.75 35.71 6.77
N GLU A 272 11.86 36.18 8.02
CA GLU A 272 11.62 35.35 9.21
C GLU A 272 10.14 35.00 9.43
N HIS A 273 9.23 35.88 9.05
CA HIS A 273 7.79 35.60 9.14
C HIS A 273 7.38 34.50 8.16
N GLN A 274 7.94 34.50 6.94
CA GLN A 274 7.69 33.43 5.98
C GLN A 274 8.33 32.12 6.43
N GLN A 275 9.55 32.16 6.98
CA GLN A 275 10.16 30.99 7.61
C GLN A 275 9.25 30.41 8.71
N ALA A 276 8.73 31.25 9.62
CA ALA A 276 7.85 30.83 10.70
C ALA A 276 6.56 30.17 10.19
N ARG A 277 5.87 30.81 9.24
CA ARG A 277 4.68 30.24 8.60
C ARG A 277 4.99 28.91 7.91
N THR A 278 6.13 28.81 7.24
CA THR A 278 6.54 27.60 6.53
C THR A 278 6.82 26.44 7.47
N LEU A 279 7.58 26.69 8.53
CA LEU A 279 7.86 25.68 9.55
C LEU A 279 6.60 25.20 10.27
N ASP A 280 5.64 26.09 10.58
CA ASP A 280 4.36 25.68 11.17
C ASP A 280 3.63 24.65 10.29
N TRP A 281 3.40 24.98 9.01
CA TRP A 281 2.68 24.05 8.14
C TRP A 281 3.50 22.81 7.78
N GLN A 282 4.83 22.89 7.68
CA GLN A 282 5.71 21.75 7.42
C GLN A 282 5.64 20.74 8.57
N VAL A 283 5.78 21.21 9.81
CA VAL A 283 5.69 20.39 11.02
C VAL A 283 4.31 19.74 11.11
N ARG A 284 3.23 20.53 11.05
CA ARG A 284 1.86 20.00 11.13
C ARG A 284 1.57 18.98 10.03
N SER A 285 1.98 19.27 8.79
CA SER A 285 1.77 18.37 7.66
C SER A 285 2.56 17.06 7.81
N ALA A 286 3.76 17.08 8.38
CA ALA A 286 4.55 15.88 8.63
C ALA A 286 3.83 14.92 9.59
N PHE A 287 3.36 15.42 10.74
CA PHE A 287 2.69 14.57 11.74
C PHE A 287 1.26 14.19 11.34
N ALA A 288 0.50 15.11 10.74
CA ALA A 288 -0.82 14.82 10.17
C ALA A 288 -0.72 13.77 9.04
N GLY A 289 0.36 13.81 8.24
CA GLY A 289 0.66 12.81 7.23
C GLY A 289 1.11 11.46 7.79
N GLY A 290 1.40 11.37 9.10
CA GLY A 290 1.76 10.13 9.79
C GLY A 290 3.24 9.93 10.10
N CYS A 291 4.09 10.97 9.97
CA CYS A 291 5.49 10.87 10.40
C CYS A 291 5.57 10.64 11.92
N ALA A 292 6.50 9.79 12.33
CA ALA A 292 6.81 9.55 13.73
C ALA A 292 7.73 10.63 14.32
N GLY A 293 8.29 11.49 13.46
CA GLY A 293 9.18 12.57 13.86
C GLY A 293 9.42 13.59 12.75
N ALA A 294 9.73 14.82 13.15
CA ALA A 294 10.18 15.89 12.27
C ALA A 294 11.26 16.72 12.97
N PHE A 295 12.33 17.03 12.25
CA PHE A 295 13.46 17.81 12.72
C PHE A 295 13.54 19.12 11.95
N VAL A 296 13.45 20.24 12.66
CA VAL A 296 13.64 21.55 12.04
C VAL A 296 15.13 21.80 11.82
N TYR A 297 15.47 22.16 10.59
CA TYR A 297 16.80 22.62 10.20
C TYR A 297 16.80 24.14 10.29
N ALA A 298 17.44 24.76 11.28
CA ALA A 298 18.24 24.19 12.38
C ALA A 298 18.00 24.93 13.71
N TRP A 299 18.67 24.57 14.82
CA TRP A 299 18.57 25.36 16.07
C TRP A 299 19.01 26.80 15.86
N THR A 300 20.17 26.99 15.24
CA THR A 300 20.85 28.28 15.09
C THR A 300 21.32 28.49 13.65
N ASP A 301 21.44 29.76 13.23
CA ASP A 301 22.09 30.14 11.97
C ASP A 301 23.61 29.91 11.97
N ASP A 302 24.19 29.65 13.14
CA ASP A 302 25.61 29.35 13.30
C ASP A 302 25.93 27.94 12.79
N TRP A 303 26.66 27.89 11.67
CA TRP A 303 26.98 26.67 10.94
C TRP A 303 28.37 26.74 10.33
N TYR A 304 29.05 25.60 10.34
CA TYR A 304 30.39 25.43 9.79
C TYR A 304 30.41 24.20 8.89
N ARG A 305 30.92 24.32 7.66
CA ARG A 305 31.01 23.21 6.72
C ARG A 305 32.23 23.36 5.82
N SER A 306 32.91 22.25 5.55
CA SER A 306 34.03 22.19 4.60
C SER A 306 35.18 23.17 4.90
N GLY A 307 35.43 23.46 6.18
CA GLY A 307 36.52 24.37 6.58
C GLY A 307 36.12 25.83 6.74
N GLU A 308 34.86 26.19 6.44
CA GLU A 308 34.39 27.58 6.42
C GLU A 308 33.08 27.79 7.19
N ASP A 309 32.90 29.03 7.68
CA ASP A 309 31.61 29.44 8.24
C ASP A 309 30.60 29.60 7.11
N VAL A 310 29.43 29.00 7.30
CA VAL A 310 28.34 29.10 6.34
C VAL A 310 27.59 30.40 6.57
N ARG A 311 27.65 31.33 5.60
CA ARG A 311 27.05 32.68 5.69
C ARG A 311 26.03 33.00 4.59
N ASP A 312 25.77 32.05 3.70
CA ASP A 312 24.92 32.23 2.51
C ASP A 312 23.44 31.88 2.75
N TRP A 313 23.11 31.26 3.88
CA TRP A 313 21.76 30.96 4.33
C TRP A 313 21.63 31.07 5.85
N ASP A 314 20.40 31.30 6.31
CA ASP A 314 20.02 31.47 7.71
C ASP A 314 18.75 30.64 8.00
N PHE A 315 18.93 29.33 8.22
CA PHE A 315 17.88 28.34 8.49
C PHE A 315 17.52 28.21 9.99
N GLY A 316 18.33 28.75 10.89
CA GLY A 316 18.14 28.62 12.33
C GLY A 316 16.79 29.14 12.81
N VAL A 317 16.19 28.48 13.80
CA VAL A 317 15.08 29.03 14.60
C VAL A 317 15.56 30.08 15.60
N THR A 318 16.86 30.12 15.87
CA THR A 318 17.59 31.23 16.50
C THR A 318 18.59 31.84 15.52
N ARG A 319 18.94 33.10 15.76
CA ARG A 319 20.06 33.76 15.10
C ARG A 319 21.40 33.18 15.56
N ARG A 320 22.50 33.58 14.91
CA ARG A 320 23.88 33.17 15.28
C ARG A 320 24.21 33.49 16.74
N ASP A 321 23.74 34.63 17.23
CA ASP A 321 23.87 35.08 18.61
C ASP A 321 22.86 34.43 19.60
N ARG A 322 22.14 33.39 19.16
CA ARG A 322 21.11 32.65 19.92
C ARG A 322 19.87 33.46 20.29
N ARG A 323 19.66 34.67 19.74
CA ARG A 323 18.37 35.34 19.87
C ARG A 323 17.28 34.59 19.08
N PRO A 324 16.08 34.39 19.66
CA PRO A 324 15.02 33.63 19.01
C PRO A 324 14.45 34.37 17.79
N LYS A 325 14.07 33.62 16.76
CA LYS A 325 13.26 34.11 15.64
C LYS A 325 11.78 33.76 15.85
N PRO A 326 10.83 34.41 15.16
CA PRO A 326 9.42 34.03 15.17
C PRO A 326 9.16 32.54 14.88
N ALA A 327 10.05 31.92 14.09
CA ALA A 327 10.02 30.50 13.79
C ALA A 327 10.06 29.60 15.03
N LEU A 328 10.79 29.98 16.09
CA LEU A 328 10.89 29.19 17.31
C LEU A 328 9.52 29.04 18.00
N THR A 329 8.77 30.13 18.09
CA THR A 329 7.41 30.13 18.65
C THR A 329 6.45 29.31 17.79
N ALA A 330 6.50 29.49 16.47
CA ALA A 330 5.64 28.75 15.53
C ALA A 330 5.86 27.22 15.62
N VAL A 331 7.13 26.78 15.70
CA VAL A 331 7.48 25.36 15.86
C VAL A 331 7.01 24.82 17.21
N ARG A 332 7.20 25.58 18.30
CA ARG A 332 6.70 25.22 19.64
C ARG A 332 5.18 24.97 19.59
N GLU A 333 4.42 25.89 19.02
CA GLU A 333 2.96 25.79 18.92
C GLU A 333 2.51 24.61 18.04
N ALA A 334 3.22 24.34 16.95
CA ALA A 334 2.96 23.16 16.12
C ALA A 334 3.19 21.84 16.89
N PHE A 335 4.24 21.78 17.71
CA PHE A 335 4.60 20.60 18.50
C PHE A 335 3.73 20.33 19.74
N VAL A 336 3.02 21.34 20.26
CA VAL A 336 2.08 21.14 21.38
C VAL A 336 0.85 20.35 20.95
N HIS A 337 0.46 20.47 19.67
CA HIS A 337 -0.78 19.92 19.13
C HIS A 337 -0.53 18.81 18.11
N LEU A 338 0.32 17.85 18.48
CA LEU A 338 0.58 16.68 17.64
C LEU A 338 -0.42 15.56 17.95
N PRO A 339 -0.83 14.76 16.94
CA PRO A 339 -0.56 14.92 15.52
C PRO A 339 -1.48 15.94 14.82
N PHE A 340 -2.53 16.40 15.50
CA PHE A 340 -3.55 17.29 14.94
C PHE A 340 -3.88 18.46 15.86
N ALA A 341 -4.29 19.58 15.25
CA ALA A 341 -4.78 20.73 15.99
C ALA A 341 -6.05 20.38 16.79
N PRO A 342 -6.19 20.86 18.05
CA PRO A 342 -7.33 20.55 18.90
C PRO A 342 -8.64 21.19 18.41
N THR A 343 -8.54 22.22 17.56
CA THR A 343 -9.66 23.01 17.04
C THR A 343 -10.32 22.41 15.80
N LEU A 344 -9.89 21.23 15.34
CA LEU A 344 -10.51 20.60 14.18
C LEU A 344 -11.98 20.22 14.50
N PRO A 345 -12.91 20.41 13.54
CA PRO A 345 -14.31 20.05 13.72
C PRO A 345 -14.48 18.54 13.55
N TRP A 346 -14.09 17.77 14.57
CA TRP A 346 -14.12 16.32 14.54
C TRP A 346 -15.56 15.79 14.38
N PRO A 347 -15.86 15.02 13.30
CA PRO A 347 -17.18 14.43 13.11
C PRO A 347 -17.40 13.29 14.10
N ARG A 348 -18.65 13.04 14.48
CA ARG A 348 -18.95 11.90 15.35
C ARG A 348 -18.65 10.58 14.64
N ALA A 349 -18.04 9.63 15.34
CA ALA A 349 -17.70 8.32 14.77
C ALA A 349 -18.33 7.15 15.55
N SER A 350 -18.67 6.07 14.86
CA SER A 350 -19.07 4.80 15.46
C SER A 350 -18.01 3.74 15.16
N VAL A 351 -17.37 3.21 16.20
CA VAL A 351 -16.44 2.07 16.09
C VAL A 351 -17.26 0.78 16.19
N VAL A 352 -17.34 0.02 15.11
CA VAL A 352 -18.11 -1.21 15.01
C VAL A 352 -17.18 -2.42 15.04
N ILE A 353 -17.37 -3.28 16.03
CA ILE A 353 -16.61 -4.53 16.21
C ILE A 353 -17.56 -5.71 16.02
N CYS A 354 -17.31 -6.53 15.01
CA CYS A 354 -18.09 -7.75 14.78
C CYS A 354 -17.31 -8.94 15.33
N SER A 355 -17.94 -9.76 16.17
CA SER A 355 -17.29 -10.87 16.84
C SER A 355 -18.11 -12.16 16.75
N TYR A 356 -17.42 -13.28 16.55
CA TYR A 356 -17.99 -14.62 16.66
C TYR A 356 -16.95 -15.57 17.25
N ASN A 357 -17.19 -16.00 18.48
CA ASN A 357 -16.25 -16.78 19.30
C ASN A 357 -14.87 -16.08 19.44
N GLY A 358 -14.90 -14.79 19.74
CA GLY A 358 -13.74 -13.90 19.86
C GLY A 358 -13.16 -13.80 21.27
N SER A 359 -13.50 -14.69 22.21
CA SER A 359 -13.17 -14.51 23.64
C SER A 359 -11.66 -14.43 23.93
N ARG A 360 -10.83 -14.86 22.99
CA ARG A 360 -9.36 -14.84 23.11
C ARG A 360 -8.75 -13.45 22.91
N THR A 361 -9.34 -12.60 22.06
CA THR A 361 -8.72 -11.35 21.60
C THR A 361 -9.58 -10.12 21.83
N LEU A 362 -10.90 -10.27 22.02
CA LEU A 362 -11.83 -9.16 22.17
C LEU A 362 -11.46 -8.20 23.32
N ALA A 363 -10.91 -8.73 24.42
CA ALA A 363 -10.47 -7.88 25.54
C ALA A 363 -9.35 -6.91 25.11
N ASP A 364 -8.30 -7.40 24.43
CA ASP A 364 -7.20 -6.55 23.95
C ASP A 364 -7.68 -5.54 22.88
N CYS A 365 -8.65 -5.95 22.04
CA CYS A 365 -9.32 -5.07 21.09
C CYS A 365 -10.02 -3.90 21.81
N LEU A 366 -10.87 -4.19 22.79
CA LEU A 366 -11.64 -3.19 23.54
C LEU A 366 -10.74 -2.32 24.44
N ASP A 367 -9.69 -2.89 25.03
CA ASP A 367 -8.65 -2.14 25.75
C ASP A 367 -7.92 -1.14 24.84
N GLY A 368 -7.73 -1.47 23.57
CA GLY A 368 -7.18 -0.53 22.60
C GLY A 368 -8.16 0.56 22.20
N VAL A 369 -9.43 0.21 21.99
CA VAL A 369 -10.49 1.17 21.66
C VAL A 369 -10.71 2.17 22.81
N ALA A 370 -10.67 1.71 24.06
CA ALA A 370 -10.77 2.57 25.24
C ALA A 370 -9.61 3.59 25.38
N ARG A 371 -8.51 3.38 24.65
CA ARG A 371 -7.33 4.26 24.62
C ARG A 371 -7.29 5.18 23.39
N LEU A 372 -8.37 5.24 22.60
CA LEU A 372 -8.45 6.15 21.47
C LEU A 372 -8.43 7.61 21.92
N GLU A 373 -7.57 8.40 21.30
CA GLU A 373 -7.49 9.85 21.46
C GLU A 373 -8.38 10.50 20.38
N TYR A 374 -9.70 10.42 20.61
CA TYR A 374 -10.72 11.00 19.73
C TYR A 374 -11.88 11.57 20.57
N PRO A 375 -12.37 12.80 20.30
CA PRO A 375 -13.25 13.50 21.23
C PRO A 375 -14.70 12.99 21.24
N ASP A 376 -15.24 12.49 20.13
CA ASP A 376 -16.65 12.09 20.03
C ASP A 376 -16.82 10.79 19.24
N TYR A 377 -16.86 9.67 19.96
CA TYR A 377 -17.15 8.36 19.37
C TYR A 377 -17.98 7.47 20.28
N GLU A 378 -18.66 6.50 19.67
CA GLU A 378 -19.31 5.40 20.37
C GLU A 378 -18.74 4.04 19.92
N VAL A 379 -18.90 3.01 20.74
CA VAL A 379 -18.47 1.65 20.44
C VAL A 379 -19.69 0.75 20.33
N VAL A 380 -19.81 0.02 19.21
CA VAL A 380 -20.86 -0.96 18.97
C VAL A 380 -20.21 -2.32 18.78
N VAL A 381 -20.51 -3.26 19.67
CA VAL A 381 -20.06 -4.66 19.56
C VAL A 381 -21.22 -5.51 19.08
N VAL A 382 -21.06 -6.16 17.93
CA VAL A 382 -22.04 -7.11 17.39
C VAL A 382 -21.52 -8.52 17.59
N ASP A 383 -22.14 -9.24 18.53
CA ASP A 383 -21.90 -10.65 18.80
C ASP A 383 -22.80 -11.52 17.90
N ASP A 384 -22.22 -12.10 16.86
CA ASP A 384 -22.91 -12.92 15.84
C ASP A 384 -23.12 -14.37 16.33
N GLY A 385 -23.70 -14.50 17.52
CA GLY A 385 -24.14 -15.76 18.09
C GLY A 385 -23.01 -16.60 18.67
N SER A 386 -22.06 -15.97 19.37
CA SER A 386 -20.97 -16.67 20.05
C SER A 386 -21.48 -17.63 21.11
N THR A 387 -20.76 -18.73 21.29
CA THR A 387 -21.03 -19.76 22.29
C THR A 387 -19.99 -19.77 23.41
N ASP A 388 -18.98 -18.90 23.33
CA ASP A 388 -17.91 -18.73 24.31
C ASP A 388 -18.16 -17.50 25.21
N GLN A 389 -17.13 -17.00 25.87
CA GLN A 389 -17.24 -15.87 26.80
C GLN A 389 -17.29 -14.48 26.12
N THR A 390 -17.42 -14.41 24.79
CA THR A 390 -17.40 -13.15 24.00
C THR A 390 -18.35 -12.09 24.55
N ALA A 391 -19.64 -12.40 24.71
CA ALA A 391 -20.63 -11.46 25.24
C ALA A 391 -20.33 -11.04 26.69
N ALA A 392 -19.82 -11.97 27.51
CA ALA A 392 -19.48 -11.68 28.90
C ALA A 392 -18.27 -10.74 29.02
N ILE A 393 -17.34 -10.81 28.06
CA ILE A 393 -16.21 -9.87 27.96
C ILE A 393 -16.71 -8.50 27.52
N ALA A 394 -17.51 -8.42 26.45
CA ALA A 394 -18.02 -7.15 25.93
C ALA A 394 -18.79 -6.34 26.98
N ARG A 395 -19.63 -7.00 27.81
CA ARG A 395 -20.39 -6.34 28.89
C ARG A 395 -19.54 -5.66 29.97
N ARG A 396 -18.23 -5.92 30.04
CA ARG A 396 -17.32 -5.27 30.99
C ARG A 396 -16.84 -3.90 30.51
N TYR A 397 -17.07 -3.57 29.24
CA TYR A 397 -16.62 -2.33 28.62
C TYR A 397 -17.81 -1.42 28.33
N ASP A 398 -17.55 -0.12 28.25
CA ASP A 398 -18.53 0.87 27.81
C ASP A 398 -18.75 0.75 26.29
N CYS A 399 -19.67 -0.14 25.92
CA CYS A 399 -20.04 -0.38 24.54
C CYS A 399 -21.51 -0.80 24.42
N ARG A 400 -22.10 -0.53 23.25
CA ARG A 400 -23.40 -1.05 22.88
C ARG A 400 -23.25 -2.48 22.35
N LEU A 401 -23.51 -3.46 23.20
CA LEU A 401 -23.54 -4.87 22.80
C LEU A 401 -24.87 -5.22 22.11
N ILE A 402 -24.79 -5.78 20.90
CA ILE A 402 -25.92 -6.33 20.14
C ILE A 402 -25.63 -7.81 19.89
N GLN A 403 -26.55 -8.67 20.32
CA GLN A 403 -26.42 -10.11 20.13
C GLN A 403 -27.40 -10.59 19.06
N THR A 404 -26.92 -11.33 18.07
CA THR A 404 -27.74 -11.89 16.98
C THR A 404 -27.52 -13.39 16.85
N PRO A 405 -28.46 -14.16 16.27
CA PRO A 405 -28.14 -15.51 15.80
C PRO A 405 -27.04 -15.46 14.74
N ASN A 406 -26.17 -16.48 14.66
CA ASN A 406 -25.07 -16.50 13.68
C ASN A 406 -25.60 -16.45 12.24
N ARG A 407 -25.45 -15.29 11.60
CA ARG A 407 -25.81 -15.03 10.21
C ARG A 407 -24.60 -14.71 9.33
N GLY A 408 -23.41 -14.58 9.92
CA GLY A 408 -22.15 -14.34 9.24
C GLY A 408 -21.73 -12.87 9.26
N LEU A 409 -20.47 -12.64 8.87
CA LEU A 409 -19.75 -11.37 9.02
C LEU A 409 -20.48 -10.18 8.39
N ALA A 410 -20.93 -10.28 7.14
CA ALA A 410 -21.65 -9.19 6.46
C ALA A 410 -22.96 -8.80 7.18
N SER A 411 -23.68 -9.78 7.74
CA SER A 411 -24.90 -9.52 8.54
C SER A 411 -24.57 -8.78 9.83
N ALA A 412 -23.49 -9.17 10.52
CA ALA A 412 -23.02 -8.48 11.71
C ALA A 412 -22.61 -7.04 11.39
N ARG A 413 -21.86 -6.83 10.29
CA ARG A 413 -21.44 -5.50 9.84
C ARG A 413 -22.62 -4.58 9.51
N ASN A 414 -23.67 -5.11 8.87
CA ASN A 414 -24.89 -4.36 8.58
C ASN A 414 -25.71 -4.06 9.84
N THR A 415 -25.73 -4.98 10.80
CA THR A 415 -26.37 -4.73 12.11
C THR A 415 -25.67 -3.58 12.83
N GLY A 416 -24.33 -3.56 12.80
CA GLY A 416 -23.53 -2.45 13.32
C GLY A 416 -23.79 -1.13 12.57
N LEU A 417 -23.87 -1.15 11.24
CA LEU A 417 -24.22 0.03 10.43
C LEU A 417 -25.57 0.63 10.81
N ALA A 418 -26.58 -0.23 11.01
CA ALA A 418 -27.93 0.21 11.39
C ALA A 418 -27.96 0.82 12.80
N ALA A 419 -27.12 0.31 13.71
CA ALA A 419 -27.03 0.79 15.08
C ALA A 419 -26.14 2.04 15.25
N ALA A 420 -25.19 2.26 14.34
CA ALA A 420 -24.25 3.38 14.36
C ALA A 420 -24.98 4.73 14.25
N THR A 421 -24.55 5.71 15.03
CA THR A 421 -25.07 7.10 15.05
C THR A 421 -24.08 8.12 14.51
N GLY A 422 -22.81 7.76 14.37
CA GLY A 422 -21.77 8.62 13.82
C GLY A 422 -21.89 8.86 12.31
N GLU A 423 -21.34 9.98 11.86
CA GLU A 423 -21.17 10.31 10.44
C GLU A 423 -20.14 9.39 9.78
N ILE A 424 -19.14 8.95 10.56
CA ILE A 424 -18.15 7.96 10.18
C ILE A 424 -18.47 6.63 10.86
N VAL A 425 -18.48 5.54 10.11
CA VAL A 425 -18.56 4.17 10.64
C VAL A 425 -17.22 3.48 10.40
N ALA A 426 -16.48 3.24 11.47
CA ALA A 426 -15.17 2.60 11.45
C ALA A 426 -15.27 1.15 11.93
N TYR A 427 -14.95 0.20 11.06
CA TYR A 427 -14.93 -1.23 11.37
C TYR A 427 -13.54 -1.67 11.83
N LEU A 428 -13.53 -2.45 12.90
CA LEU A 428 -12.36 -3.08 13.49
C LEU A 428 -12.71 -4.56 13.78
N ASP A 429 -11.82 -5.48 13.43
CA ASP A 429 -12.01 -6.90 13.76
C ASP A 429 -11.67 -7.16 15.24
N ASP A 430 -12.31 -8.14 15.86
CA ASP A 430 -12.14 -8.49 17.29
C ASP A 430 -10.76 -9.10 17.64
N ASP A 431 -9.95 -9.40 16.62
CA ASP A 431 -8.56 -9.81 16.71
C ASP A 431 -7.58 -8.70 16.28
N ALA A 432 -8.05 -7.45 16.27
CA ALA A 432 -7.25 -6.25 16.05
C ALA A 432 -7.34 -5.22 17.18
N ARG A 433 -6.24 -4.52 17.43
CA ARG A 433 -6.11 -3.43 18.41
C ARG A 433 -5.66 -2.14 17.73
N PRO A 434 -6.40 -1.02 17.83
CA PRO A 434 -6.05 0.21 17.14
C PRO A 434 -4.87 0.92 17.80
N ASP A 435 -4.15 1.70 16.99
CA ASP A 435 -3.28 2.76 17.50
C ASP A 435 -4.13 3.86 18.19
N PRO A 436 -3.65 4.54 19.26
CA PRO A 436 -4.43 5.58 19.95
C PRO A 436 -4.96 6.70 19.04
N HIS A 437 -4.22 7.06 17.98
CA HIS A 437 -4.61 8.10 17.03
C HIS A 437 -5.29 7.54 15.77
N TRP A 438 -5.59 6.23 15.72
CA TRP A 438 -6.15 5.54 14.56
C TRP A 438 -7.39 6.22 14.01
N LEU A 439 -8.37 6.50 14.88
CA LEU A 439 -9.64 7.12 14.49
C LEU A 439 -9.45 8.58 14.05
N ALA A 440 -8.55 9.32 14.70
CA ALA A 440 -8.21 10.70 14.34
C ALA A 440 -7.61 10.78 12.92
N TYR A 441 -6.72 9.86 12.54
CA TYR A 441 -6.16 9.81 11.18
C TYR A 441 -7.21 9.49 10.11
N LEU A 442 -8.14 8.58 10.41
CA LEU A 442 -9.26 8.27 9.51
C LEU A 442 -10.17 9.50 9.34
N ALA A 443 -10.61 10.10 10.45
CA ALA A 443 -11.48 11.27 10.45
C ALA A 443 -10.84 12.49 9.77
N ALA A 444 -9.57 12.78 10.03
CA ALA A 444 -8.84 13.86 9.38
C ALA A 444 -8.75 13.68 7.86
N THR A 445 -8.67 12.42 7.39
CA THR A 445 -8.72 12.12 5.96
C THR A 445 -10.09 12.43 5.37
N PHE A 446 -11.18 12.09 6.06
CA PHE A 446 -12.53 12.48 5.64
C PHE A 446 -12.75 14.01 5.69
N LEU A 447 -12.18 14.72 6.66
CA LEU A 447 -12.28 16.18 6.72
C LEU A 447 -11.57 16.88 5.55
N SER A 448 -10.53 16.27 5.00
CA SER A 448 -9.70 16.85 3.93
C SER A 448 -10.02 16.33 2.53
N THR A 449 -10.92 15.34 2.40
CA THR A 449 -11.19 14.67 1.11
C THR A 449 -12.66 14.25 0.97
N SER A 450 -13.10 14.06 -0.27
CA SER A 450 -14.42 13.50 -0.58
C SER A 450 -14.45 11.97 -0.67
N HIS A 451 -13.45 11.28 -0.08
CA HIS A 451 -13.42 9.81 -0.11
C HIS A 451 -14.67 9.23 0.56
N ALA A 452 -15.23 8.17 -0.03
CA ALA A 452 -16.36 7.44 0.53
C ALA A 452 -15.94 6.47 1.65
N ALA A 453 -14.70 5.98 1.56
CA ALA A 453 -14.09 5.09 2.55
C ALA A 453 -12.61 5.42 2.73
N VAL A 454 -12.05 5.09 3.90
CA VAL A 454 -10.62 5.24 4.21
C VAL A 454 -10.17 4.02 5.00
N GLY A 455 -9.01 3.46 4.66
CA GLY A 455 -8.38 2.38 5.43
C GLY A 455 -6.94 2.71 5.82
N GLY A 456 -6.30 1.77 6.52
CA GLY A 456 -4.90 1.91 6.91
C GLY A 456 -4.22 0.60 7.29
N PRO A 457 -2.91 0.60 7.55
CA PRO A 457 -2.13 -0.64 7.71
C PRO A 457 -2.64 -1.57 8.82
N ASN A 458 -2.51 -2.88 8.62
CA ASN A 458 -2.71 -3.89 9.66
C ASN A 458 -1.40 -4.65 9.91
N VAL A 459 -0.74 -4.34 11.02
CA VAL A 459 0.61 -4.82 11.35
C VAL A 459 0.50 -5.95 12.35
N ALA A 460 1.29 -7.01 12.20
CA ALA A 460 1.31 -8.09 13.18
C ALA A 460 1.90 -7.58 14.52
N PRO A 461 1.25 -7.83 15.67
CA PRO A 461 1.80 -7.43 16.96
C PRO A 461 3.10 -8.18 17.24
N PRO A 462 4.11 -7.53 17.85
CA PRO A 462 5.33 -8.21 18.25
C PRO A 462 5.02 -9.26 19.32
N GLY A 463 5.62 -10.44 19.22
CA GLY A 463 5.49 -11.48 20.25
C GLY A 463 4.21 -12.33 20.18
N ASP A 464 3.43 -12.25 19.10
CA ASP A 464 2.18 -13.01 18.90
C ASP A 464 2.39 -14.54 18.77
N GLY A 465 3.65 -14.98 18.72
CA GLY A 465 4.06 -16.37 18.69
C GLY A 465 4.71 -16.78 17.36
N PRO A 466 5.52 -17.86 17.36
CA PRO A 466 6.35 -18.23 16.22
C PRO A 466 5.54 -18.59 14.97
N ILE A 467 4.34 -19.15 15.12
CA ILE A 467 3.47 -19.49 13.98
C ILE A 467 2.79 -18.23 13.43
N ALA A 468 2.28 -17.36 14.31
CA ALA A 468 1.71 -16.07 13.92
C ALA A 468 2.73 -15.22 13.13
N ASP A 469 3.98 -15.17 13.57
CA ASP A 469 5.08 -14.50 12.87
C ASP A 469 5.31 -15.07 11.45
N ALA A 470 5.30 -16.39 11.29
CA ALA A 470 5.43 -17.03 9.98
C ALA A 470 4.21 -16.75 9.08
N VAL A 471 3.00 -16.76 9.66
CA VAL A 471 1.76 -16.43 8.94
C VAL A 471 1.77 -14.96 8.50
N ALA A 472 2.26 -14.04 9.33
CA ALA A 472 2.40 -12.62 8.98
C ALA A 472 3.30 -12.38 7.76
N ARG A 473 4.25 -13.28 7.50
CA ARG A 473 5.18 -13.24 6.36
C ARG A 473 4.78 -14.19 5.23
N SER A 474 3.62 -14.83 5.32
CA SER A 474 3.08 -15.77 4.34
C SER A 474 2.01 -15.13 3.45
N PRO A 475 1.77 -15.65 2.24
CA PRO A 475 0.80 -15.08 1.33
C PRO A 475 -0.63 -15.21 1.86
N GLY A 476 -1.51 -14.34 1.37
CA GLY A 476 -2.93 -14.43 1.66
C GLY A 476 -3.35 -13.87 3.01
N GLY A 477 -2.58 -12.95 3.58
CA GLY A 477 -3.07 -12.03 4.61
C GLY A 477 -3.98 -10.93 4.02
N PRO A 478 -4.67 -10.17 4.88
CA PRO A 478 -5.47 -9.00 4.50
C PRO A 478 -4.56 -7.84 4.07
N VAL A 479 -4.38 -7.67 2.75
CA VAL A 479 -3.45 -6.68 2.17
C VAL A 479 -4.22 -5.62 1.38
N HIS A 480 -3.77 -4.37 1.49
CA HIS A 480 -4.31 -3.22 0.77
C HIS A 480 -3.81 -3.21 -0.66
N VAL A 481 -4.67 -2.80 -1.58
CA VAL A 481 -4.33 -2.59 -2.99
C VAL A 481 -4.40 -1.10 -3.26
N LEU A 482 -3.27 -0.46 -3.49
CA LEU A 482 -3.15 0.99 -3.64
C LEU A 482 -3.11 1.41 -5.11
N LEU A 483 -4.01 2.30 -5.52
CA LEU A 483 -4.00 2.94 -6.85
C LEU A 483 -2.92 4.01 -6.93
N THR A 484 -2.81 4.81 -5.86
CA THR A 484 -1.80 5.86 -5.68
C THR A 484 -1.17 5.72 -4.30
N ASP A 485 -0.30 6.65 -3.89
CA ASP A 485 0.27 6.60 -2.54
C ASP A 485 -0.76 6.96 -1.43
N ARG A 486 -1.95 7.45 -1.80
CA ARG A 486 -3.01 7.92 -0.87
C ARG A 486 -4.40 7.37 -1.18
N GLU A 487 -4.56 6.65 -2.29
CA GLU A 487 -5.84 6.07 -2.71
C GLU A 487 -5.71 4.55 -2.88
N ALA A 488 -6.75 3.84 -2.48
CA ALA A 488 -6.85 2.40 -2.54
C ALA A 488 -7.92 1.94 -3.54
N GLU A 489 -7.66 0.82 -4.18
CA GLU A 489 -8.68 0.00 -4.83
C GLU A 489 -9.42 -0.86 -3.80
N HIS A 490 -8.70 -1.34 -2.78
CA HIS A 490 -9.21 -2.22 -1.74
C HIS A 490 -8.55 -1.97 -0.38
N ILE A 491 -9.38 -1.87 0.65
CA ILE A 491 -9.01 -1.81 2.07
C ILE A 491 -9.59 -3.04 2.80
N PRO A 492 -8.82 -3.78 3.61
CA PRO A 492 -9.32 -4.99 4.26
C PRO A 492 -10.29 -4.73 5.42
N GLY A 493 -11.15 -5.72 5.68
CA GLY A 493 -12.20 -5.64 6.71
C GLY A 493 -11.72 -5.32 8.13
N CYS A 494 -10.48 -5.71 8.48
CA CYS A 494 -9.91 -5.47 9.80
C CYS A 494 -9.55 -4.00 10.10
N ASN A 495 -9.53 -3.13 9.09
CA ASN A 495 -9.21 -1.71 9.25
C ASN A 495 -9.80 -0.89 8.09
N MET A 496 -11.09 -0.57 8.21
CA MET A 496 -11.81 0.21 7.20
C MET A 496 -12.82 1.14 7.86
N ALA A 497 -12.94 2.36 7.35
CA ALA A 497 -13.95 3.31 7.77
C ALA A 497 -14.68 3.88 6.56
N PHE A 498 -15.94 4.25 6.76
CA PHE A 498 -16.82 4.74 5.71
C PHE A 498 -17.55 6.00 6.17
N ARG A 499 -17.85 6.90 5.23
CA ARG A 499 -18.96 7.81 5.43
C ARG A 499 -20.23 6.98 5.52
N LYS A 500 -21.01 7.17 6.59
CA LYS A 500 -22.23 6.40 6.83
C LYS A 500 -23.19 6.49 5.65
N GLU A 501 -23.36 7.69 5.09
CA GLU A 501 -24.22 7.95 3.93
C GLU A 501 -23.78 7.15 2.69
N CYS A 502 -22.48 7.06 2.40
CA CYS A 502 -21.97 6.35 1.23
C CYS A 502 -22.20 4.84 1.38
N LEU A 503 -21.89 4.28 2.55
CA LEU A 503 -22.08 2.86 2.83
C LEU A 503 -23.57 2.48 2.83
N ALA A 504 -24.43 3.31 3.43
CA ALA A 504 -25.88 3.12 3.39
C ALA A 504 -26.42 3.21 1.96
N ALA A 505 -25.94 4.16 1.16
CA ALA A 505 -26.40 4.36 -0.20
C ALA A 505 -26.11 3.16 -1.11
N ILE A 506 -25.08 2.35 -0.86
CA ILE A 506 -24.82 1.10 -1.60
C ILE A 506 -25.51 -0.13 -0.97
N GLY A 507 -26.31 0.06 0.09
CA GLY A 507 -27.03 -1.01 0.78
C GLY A 507 -26.19 -1.79 1.81
N GLY A 508 -25.07 -1.24 2.29
CA GLY A 508 -24.18 -1.90 3.24
C GLY A 508 -23.37 -3.06 2.63
N PHE A 509 -23.09 -4.09 3.42
CA PHE A 509 -22.37 -5.30 3.02
C PHE A 509 -23.32 -6.34 2.42
N ASP A 510 -22.88 -7.09 1.41
CA ASP A 510 -23.71 -8.12 0.78
C ASP A 510 -23.74 -9.40 1.64
N LEU A 511 -24.95 -9.80 2.04
CA LEU A 511 -25.21 -10.92 2.95
C LEU A 511 -24.73 -12.28 2.42
N GLN A 512 -24.44 -12.42 1.12
CA GLN A 512 -23.86 -13.66 0.59
C GLN A 512 -22.48 -13.95 1.19
N PHE A 513 -21.71 -12.92 1.57
CA PHE A 513 -20.37 -13.05 2.10
C PHE A 513 -20.38 -13.27 3.62
N ARG A 514 -20.61 -14.52 4.03
CA ARG A 514 -20.70 -14.89 5.46
C ARG A 514 -19.37 -14.99 6.20
N VAL A 515 -18.26 -15.20 5.49
CA VAL A 515 -16.94 -15.49 6.09
C VAL A 515 -15.84 -14.55 5.61
N ALA A 516 -15.81 -14.22 4.33
CA ALA A 516 -14.78 -13.38 3.72
C ALA A 516 -15.25 -12.83 2.36
N GLY A 517 -14.53 -11.83 1.85
CA GLY A 517 -14.76 -11.22 0.53
C GLY A 517 -15.77 -10.08 0.52
N ASP A 518 -16.40 -9.80 1.65
CA ASP A 518 -17.31 -8.67 1.80
C ASP A 518 -16.60 -7.31 1.76
N ASP A 519 -15.35 -7.26 2.21
CA ASP A 519 -14.44 -6.10 2.08
C ASP A 519 -14.06 -5.81 0.61
N VAL A 520 -13.75 -6.84 -0.17
CA VAL A 520 -13.51 -6.71 -1.61
C VAL A 520 -14.76 -6.23 -2.34
N ASP A 521 -15.90 -6.87 -2.06
CA ASP A 521 -17.18 -6.54 -2.69
C ASP A 521 -17.62 -5.11 -2.43
N VAL A 522 -17.58 -4.68 -1.16
CA VAL A 522 -18.00 -3.32 -0.79
C VAL A 522 -17.12 -2.27 -1.46
N CYS A 523 -15.80 -2.49 -1.51
CA CYS A 523 -14.87 -1.59 -2.19
C CYS A 523 -15.20 -1.48 -3.68
N TRP A 524 -15.44 -2.59 -4.37
CA TRP A 524 -15.80 -2.56 -5.80
C TRP A 524 -17.14 -1.87 -6.07
N ARG A 525 -18.15 -2.03 -5.19
CA ARG A 525 -19.42 -1.29 -5.31
C ARG A 525 -19.25 0.22 -5.10
N LEU A 526 -18.34 0.66 -4.24
CA LEU A 526 -18.00 2.08 -4.11
C LEU A 526 -17.35 2.62 -5.39
N HIS A 527 -16.43 1.85 -5.98
CA HIS A 527 -15.79 2.23 -7.26
C HIS A 527 -16.80 2.25 -8.42
N GLU A 528 -17.79 1.35 -8.47
CA GLU A 528 -18.86 1.39 -9.48
C GLU A 528 -19.71 2.67 -9.40
N ARG A 529 -19.84 3.27 -8.20
CA ARG A 529 -20.49 4.57 -8.01
C ARG A 529 -19.61 5.76 -8.44
N GLY A 530 -18.37 5.51 -8.87
CA GLY A 530 -17.37 6.54 -9.16
C GLY A 530 -16.76 7.19 -7.91
N TRP A 531 -16.96 6.59 -6.73
CA TRP A 531 -16.39 7.11 -5.49
C TRP A 531 -14.98 6.58 -5.23
N SER A 532 -14.14 7.41 -4.63
CA SER A 532 -12.76 7.05 -4.29
C SER A 532 -12.63 6.54 -2.86
N ILE A 533 -11.63 5.69 -2.65
CA ILE A 533 -11.27 5.12 -1.35
C ILE A 533 -9.88 5.64 -0.98
N GLY A 534 -9.78 6.30 0.18
CA GLY A 534 -8.53 6.82 0.73
C GLY A 534 -7.72 5.76 1.47
N PHE A 535 -6.44 6.04 1.63
CA PHE A 535 -5.52 5.25 2.44
C PHE A 535 -4.65 6.16 3.30
N HIS A 536 -4.67 5.95 4.62
CA HIS A 536 -3.84 6.69 5.56
C HIS A 536 -2.82 5.76 6.23
N SER A 537 -1.54 5.95 5.94
CA SER A 537 -0.46 5.06 6.41
C SER A 537 -0.22 5.07 7.92
N ALA A 538 -0.73 6.08 8.64
CA ALA A 538 -0.68 6.16 10.09
C ALA A 538 -1.98 5.73 10.80
N ALA A 539 -3.07 5.48 10.07
CA ALA A 539 -4.26 4.84 10.62
C ALA A 539 -4.01 3.34 10.79
N MET A 540 -3.06 2.98 11.65
CA MET A 540 -2.58 1.61 11.82
C MET A 540 -3.37 0.85 12.90
N VAL A 541 -3.57 -0.44 12.68
CA VAL A 541 -4.01 -1.39 13.71
C VAL A 541 -3.00 -2.51 13.88
N TRP A 542 -2.89 -3.03 15.09
CA TRP A 542 -2.23 -4.30 15.38
C TRP A 542 -3.21 -5.44 15.13
N HIS A 543 -2.91 -6.37 14.24
CA HIS A 543 -3.83 -7.46 13.88
C HIS A 543 -3.19 -8.81 14.17
N HIS A 544 -3.74 -9.52 15.17
CA HIS A 544 -3.28 -10.85 15.55
C HIS A 544 -3.39 -11.82 14.38
N ARG A 545 -2.33 -12.59 14.14
CA ARG A 545 -2.32 -13.57 13.06
C ARG A 545 -2.76 -14.93 13.57
N ARG A 546 -3.13 -15.82 12.66
CA ARG A 546 -3.53 -17.18 13.02
C ARG A 546 -2.33 -17.92 13.61
N ASN A 547 -2.46 -18.34 14.87
CA ASN A 547 -1.36 -19.00 15.60
C ASN A 547 -1.33 -20.53 15.44
N SER A 548 -1.96 -21.08 14.39
CA SER A 548 -1.85 -22.50 14.05
C SER A 548 -2.02 -22.73 12.55
N ILE A 549 -1.34 -23.75 12.03
CA ILE A 549 -1.43 -24.16 10.61
C ILE A 549 -2.86 -24.55 10.24
N ARG A 550 -3.59 -25.22 11.15
CA ARG A 550 -5.00 -25.60 10.94
C ARG A 550 -5.92 -24.38 10.85
N ALA A 551 -5.69 -23.34 11.65
CA ALA A 551 -6.46 -22.10 11.56
C ALA A 551 -6.15 -21.34 10.26
N TYR A 552 -4.87 -21.25 9.89
CA TYR A 552 -4.44 -20.69 8.61
C TYR A 552 -5.06 -21.43 7.40
N TRP A 553 -5.02 -22.76 7.40
CA TRP A 553 -5.64 -23.59 6.35
C TRP A 553 -7.14 -23.31 6.21
N ARG A 554 -7.88 -23.24 7.33
CA ARG A 554 -9.31 -22.92 7.33
C ARG A 554 -9.60 -21.51 6.79
N GLN A 555 -8.76 -20.54 7.15
CA GLN A 555 -8.86 -19.17 6.64
C GLN A 555 -8.64 -19.14 5.12
N GLN A 556 -7.58 -19.77 4.61
CA GLN A 556 -7.31 -19.79 3.16
C GLN A 556 -8.37 -20.58 2.37
N LEU A 557 -8.97 -21.62 2.96
CA LEU A 557 -10.16 -22.27 2.40
C LEU A 557 -11.35 -21.31 2.27
N GLY A 558 -11.61 -20.51 3.30
CA GLY A 558 -12.65 -19.48 3.30
C GLY A 558 -12.39 -18.42 2.23
N TYR A 559 -11.16 -17.93 2.12
CA TYR A 559 -10.75 -17.00 1.07
C TYR A 559 -10.91 -17.58 -0.34
N GLY A 560 -10.58 -18.87 -0.53
CA GLY A 560 -10.84 -19.54 -1.81
C GLY A 560 -12.33 -19.60 -2.17
N ARG A 561 -13.22 -19.85 -1.20
CA ARG A 561 -14.68 -19.79 -1.46
C ARG A 561 -15.12 -18.38 -1.83
N ALA A 562 -14.68 -17.40 -1.05
CA ALA A 562 -14.96 -15.98 -1.29
C ALA A 562 -14.48 -15.53 -2.67
N GLU A 563 -13.27 -15.90 -3.09
CA GLU A 563 -12.75 -15.61 -4.43
C GLU A 563 -13.65 -16.16 -5.53
N ALA A 564 -14.17 -17.38 -5.38
CA ALA A 564 -15.07 -17.97 -6.36
C ALA A 564 -16.45 -17.27 -6.37
N MET A 565 -16.96 -16.83 -5.23
CA MET A 565 -18.21 -16.06 -5.12
C MET A 565 -18.04 -14.66 -5.73
N LEU A 566 -16.95 -13.96 -5.40
CA LEU A 566 -16.57 -12.68 -5.99
C LEU A 566 -16.42 -12.80 -7.51
N GLU A 567 -15.75 -13.82 -8.02
CA GLU A 567 -15.62 -14.06 -9.46
C GLU A 567 -16.98 -14.28 -10.15
N ARG A 568 -17.97 -14.81 -9.42
CA ARG A 568 -19.33 -14.99 -9.93
C ARG A 568 -20.06 -13.65 -10.03
N LYS A 569 -19.92 -12.80 -9.01
CA LYS A 569 -20.57 -11.49 -8.93
C LYS A 569 -19.88 -10.43 -9.80
N TRP A 570 -18.55 -10.47 -9.88
CA TRP A 570 -17.66 -9.49 -10.53
C TRP A 570 -16.83 -10.11 -11.65
N PRO A 571 -17.48 -10.68 -12.67
CA PRO A 571 -16.82 -11.49 -13.69
C PRO A 571 -15.72 -10.75 -14.47
N GLU A 572 -15.87 -9.44 -14.69
CA GLU A 572 -14.97 -8.54 -15.40
C GLU A 572 -13.71 -8.17 -14.60
N LYS A 573 -13.76 -8.26 -13.27
CA LYS A 573 -12.60 -8.08 -12.39
C LYS A 573 -11.62 -9.26 -12.46
N TYR A 574 -11.96 -10.33 -13.18
CA TYR A 574 -11.15 -11.54 -13.27
C TYR A 574 -10.67 -11.82 -14.70
N ASN A 575 -9.44 -12.33 -14.83
CA ASN A 575 -8.87 -12.69 -16.13
C ASN A 575 -9.39 -14.05 -16.65
N GLY A 576 -8.84 -14.51 -17.78
CA GLY A 576 -9.17 -15.80 -18.41
C GLY A 576 -9.26 -16.96 -17.40
N PRO A 577 -8.14 -17.32 -16.74
CA PRO A 577 -8.09 -18.36 -15.71
C PRO A 577 -8.88 -18.09 -14.41
N GLY A 578 -9.45 -16.90 -14.21
CA GLY A 578 -10.15 -16.53 -12.99
C GLY A 578 -9.25 -16.06 -11.86
N TYR A 579 -8.24 -15.26 -12.21
CA TYR A 579 -7.44 -14.50 -11.26
C TYR A 579 -7.91 -13.04 -11.22
N VAL A 580 -8.00 -12.47 -10.02
CA VAL A 580 -8.39 -11.07 -9.80
C VAL A 580 -7.38 -10.13 -10.47
N ARG A 581 -7.86 -9.22 -11.29
CA ARG A 581 -7.09 -8.12 -11.87
C ARG A 581 -7.22 -6.91 -10.96
N TRP A 582 -6.24 -6.75 -10.08
CA TRP A 582 -6.03 -5.51 -9.36
C TRP A 582 -5.41 -4.47 -10.31
N ALA A 583 -5.95 -3.25 -10.29
CA ALA A 583 -5.36 -2.09 -10.94
C ALA A 583 -4.21 -1.50 -10.10
N GLY A 584 -4.32 -1.60 -8.76
CA GLY A 584 -3.33 -1.08 -7.82
C GLY A 584 -2.16 -2.02 -7.48
N ARG A 585 -1.29 -1.55 -6.58
CA ARG A 585 -0.11 -2.25 -6.05
C ARG A 585 -0.35 -2.67 -4.60
N LEU A 586 0.18 -3.82 -4.21
CA LEU A 586 0.12 -4.28 -2.81
C LEU A 586 0.95 -3.38 -1.88
N TYR A 587 0.37 -2.97 -0.75
CA TYR A 587 1.05 -2.25 0.32
C TYR A 587 1.53 -3.21 1.42
N GLY A 588 2.75 -3.00 1.92
CA GLY A 588 3.32 -3.75 3.03
C GLY A 588 4.33 -4.84 2.61
N PRO A 589 4.80 -5.66 3.58
CA PRO A 589 5.79 -6.71 3.36
C PRO A 589 5.25 -7.79 2.43
N GLY A 590 6.12 -8.37 1.59
CA GLY A 590 5.72 -9.43 0.66
C GLY A 590 5.25 -8.93 -0.71
N ARG A 591 5.63 -7.71 -1.11
CA ARG A 591 5.49 -7.26 -2.51
C ARG A 591 6.10 -8.32 -3.44
N PRO A 592 5.35 -8.83 -4.43
CA PRO A 592 5.92 -9.75 -5.41
C PRO A 592 6.95 -8.98 -6.23
N GLU A 593 8.22 -9.17 -5.91
CA GLU A 593 9.31 -8.62 -6.70
C GLU A 593 9.28 -9.23 -8.11
N ALA A 594 9.60 -8.39 -9.10
CA ALA A 594 9.82 -8.87 -10.45
C ALA A 594 10.94 -9.94 -10.43
N PRO A 595 10.83 -11.00 -11.24
CA PRO A 595 11.88 -12.00 -11.34
C PRO A 595 13.25 -11.36 -11.65
N PRO A 596 14.37 -11.93 -11.18
CA PRO A 596 15.70 -11.30 -11.26
C PRO A 596 16.17 -10.96 -12.68
N TRP A 597 15.57 -11.57 -13.71
CA TRP A 597 15.84 -11.28 -15.13
C TRP A 597 15.08 -10.07 -15.69
N ARG A 598 14.03 -9.56 -15.02
CA ARG A 598 13.36 -8.31 -15.38
C ARG A 598 14.05 -7.14 -14.67
N ARG A 599 14.79 -6.33 -15.42
CA ARG A 599 15.52 -5.18 -14.86
C ARG A 599 14.56 -4.04 -14.52
N ALA A 600 14.50 -3.69 -13.24
CA ALA A 600 13.94 -2.43 -12.80
C ALA A 600 14.71 -1.26 -13.42
N ARG A 601 14.02 -0.18 -13.78
CA ARG A 601 14.61 1.02 -14.37
C ARG A 601 14.53 2.17 -13.37
N VAL A 602 15.64 2.84 -13.12
CA VAL A 602 15.65 4.06 -12.32
C VAL A 602 15.48 5.25 -13.25
N TYR A 603 14.51 6.12 -12.96
CA TYR A 603 14.40 7.40 -13.64
C TYR A 603 15.45 8.36 -13.07
N HIS A 604 16.46 8.66 -13.86
CA HIS A 604 17.55 9.55 -13.47
C HIS A 604 17.33 11.00 -13.95
N GLY A 605 16.38 11.22 -14.87
CA GLY A 605 16.29 12.46 -15.64
C GLY A 605 17.48 12.66 -16.59
N ILE A 606 17.54 13.84 -17.20
CA ILE A 606 18.68 14.23 -18.05
C ILE A 606 19.92 14.33 -17.15
N TRP A 607 21.03 13.70 -17.56
CA TRP A 607 22.31 13.66 -16.82
C TRP A 607 22.28 13.13 -15.37
N GLY A 608 21.18 12.56 -14.88
CA GLY A 608 21.11 12.07 -13.50
C GLY A 608 20.80 13.15 -12.46
N VAL A 609 20.27 14.30 -12.88
CA VAL A 609 19.98 15.43 -11.98
C VAL A 609 18.50 15.61 -11.69
N ALA A 610 17.65 14.62 -12.00
CA ALA A 610 16.25 14.68 -11.59
C ALA A 610 16.16 14.81 -10.05
N PRO A 611 15.35 15.75 -9.53
CA PRO A 611 15.21 15.97 -8.09
C PRO A 611 14.56 14.79 -7.38
N TYR A 612 13.69 14.04 -8.06
CA TYR A 612 13.02 12.84 -7.56
C TYR A 612 13.30 11.68 -8.51
N GLN A 613 14.21 10.79 -8.11
CA GLN A 613 14.59 9.63 -8.92
C GLN A 613 13.88 8.39 -8.41
N SER A 614 12.95 7.87 -9.19
CA SER A 614 12.08 6.76 -8.76
C SER A 614 12.43 5.44 -9.46
N LEU A 615 12.20 4.33 -8.76
CA LEU A 615 12.32 2.99 -9.30
C LEU A 615 11.02 2.59 -10.03
N TYR A 616 11.13 2.28 -11.31
CA TYR A 616 10.06 1.71 -12.13
C TYR A 616 10.27 0.21 -12.28
N GLU A 617 9.38 -0.56 -11.67
CA GLU A 617 9.34 -2.01 -11.82
C GLU A 617 8.20 -2.39 -12.78
N PRO A 618 8.46 -3.23 -13.79
CA PRO A 618 7.39 -3.75 -14.62
C PRO A 618 6.48 -4.63 -13.77
N ALA A 619 5.16 -4.49 -13.94
CA ALA A 619 4.18 -5.36 -13.29
C ALA A 619 4.54 -6.84 -13.51
N ALA A 620 4.31 -7.67 -12.49
CA ALA A 620 4.54 -9.10 -12.57
C ALA A 620 3.74 -9.68 -13.74
N GLY A 621 4.44 -10.18 -14.76
CA GLY A 621 3.78 -10.83 -15.90
C GLY A 621 3.09 -12.13 -15.47
N VAL A 622 2.13 -12.60 -16.26
CA VAL A 622 1.32 -13.81 -15.97
C VAL A 622 2.19 -15.01 -15.57
N LEU A 623 3.28 -15.26 -16.31
CA LEU A 623 4.23 -16.35 -16.01
C LEU A 623 4.89 -16.23 -14.62
N GLY A 624 5.15 -15.00 -14.19
CA GLY A 624 5.69 -14.70 -12.86
C GLY A 624 4.66 -14.78 -11.74
N ALA A 625 3.38 -14.94 -12.03
CA ALA A 625 2.32 -15.11 -11.04
C ALA A 625 1.82 -16.56 -10.94
N LEU A 626 2.06 -17.40 -11.98
CA LEU A 626 1.58 -18.78 -12.06
C LEU A 626 1.78 -19.60 -10.77
N PRO A 627 2.97 -19.63 -10.12
CA PRO A 627 3.18 -20.53 -8.98
C PRO A 627 2.40 -20.15 -7.72
N GLN A 628 1.76 -18.97 -7.70
CA GLN A 628 0.89 -18.52 -6.62
C GLN A 628 -0.61 -18.67 -6.98
N MET A 629 -0.92 -19.10 -8.20
CA MET A 629 -2.30 -19.29 -8.64
C MET A 629 -2.82 -20.64 -8.12
N PRO A 630 -4.02 -20.70 -7.52
CA PRO A 630 -4.65 -21.96 -7.18
C PRO A 630 -4.74 -22.92 -8.38
N ASP A 631 -5.06 -22.41 -9.57
CA ASP A 631 -5.19 -23.19 -10.82
C ASP A 631 -3.88 -23.82 -11.28
N TRP A 632 -2.72 -23.25 -10.92
CA TRP A 632 -1.42 -23.86 -11.23
C TRP A 632 -1.26 -25.21 -10.55
N HIS A 633 -1.71 -25.35 -9.31
CA HIS A 633 -1.69 -26.63 -8.60
C HIS A 633 -2.67 -27.64 -9.21
N LEU A 634 -3.77 -27.17 -9.79
CA LEU A 634 -4.65 -28.03 -10.58
C LEU A 634 -3.94 -28.50 -11.86
N THR A 635 -3.20 -27.63 -12.56
CA THR A 635 -2.37 -28.02 -13.70
C THR A 635 -1.32 -29.06 -13.32
N LEU A 636 -0.65 -28.90 -12.17
CA LEU A 636 0.31 -29.90 -11.67
C LEU A 636 -0.38 -31.23 -11.36
N ALA A 637 -1.57 -31.23 -10.78
CA ALA A 637 -2.34 -32.44 -10.53
C ALA A 637 -2.76 -33.15 -11.83
N ILE A 638 -3.16 -32.39 -12.86
CA ILE A 638 -3.47 -32.92 -14.19
C ILE A 638 -2.21 -33.54 -14.82
N LEU A 639 -1.07 -32.86 -14.78
CA LEU A 639 0.20 -33.39 -15.27
C LEU A 639 0.61 -34.68 -14.55
N ALA A 640 0.41 -34.76 -13.23
CA ALA A 640 0.65 -35.98 -12.46
C ALA A 640 -0.26 -37.13 -12.90
N GLY A 641 -1.55 -36.85 -13.16
CA GLY A 641 -2.48 -37.83 -13.73
C GLY A 641 -2.06 -38.33 -15.11
N ILE A 642 -1.64 -37.43 -16.01
CA ILE A 642 -1.11 -37.80 -17.33
C ILE A 642 0.15 -38.66 -17.19
N ALA A 643 1.06 -38.29 -16.27
CA ALA A 643 2.28 -39.05 -16.06
C ALA A 643 2.01 -40.47 -15.51
N ALA A 644 0.96 -40.62 -14.69
CA ALA A 644 0.53 -41.93 -14.18
C ALA A 644 -0.02 -42.84 -15.30
N LEU A 645 -0.72 -42.29 -16.30
CA LEU A 645 -1.09 -43.02 -17.52
C LEU A 645 0.13 -43.46 -18.34
N GLY A 646 1.31 -42.86 -18.09
CA GLY A 646 2.60 -43.29 -18.62
C GLY A 646 3.06 -44.68 -18.18
N VAL A 647 2.38 -45.30 -17.21
CA VAL A 647 2.59 -46.72 -16.86
C VAL A 647 2.10 -47.62 -18.00
N GLU A 648 0.93 -47.33 -18.57
CA GLU A 648 0.34 -48.07 -19.69
C GLU A 648 0.92 -47.62 -21.04
N TRP A 649 1.08 -46.31 -21.25
CA TRP A 649 1.59 -45.76 -22.52
C TRP A 649 2.86 -44.90 -22.30
N PRO A 650 4.07 -45.46 -22.50
CA PRO A 650 5.34 -44.80 -22.17
C PRO A 650 5.54 -43.36 -22.68
N PRO A 651 5.04 -42.93 -23.85
CA PRO A 651 5.16 -41.55 -24.31
C PRO A 651 4.63 -40.49 -23.34
N LEU A 652 3.61 -40.82 -22.52
CA LEU A 652 3.09 -39.88 -21.52
C LEU A 652 4.05 -39.63 -20.35
N ARG A 653 5.11 -40.43 -20.19
CA ARG A 653 6.18 -40.16 -19.22
C ARG A 653 6.91 -38.84 -19.51
N LEU A 654 6.78 -38.27 -20.72
CA LEU A 654 7.21 -36.90 -21.03
C LEU A 654 6.50 -35.83 -20.17
N ALA A 655 5.39 -36.15 -19.53
CA ALA A 655 4.76 -35.28 -18.54
C ALA A 655 5.57 -35.19 -17.22
N LEU A 656 6.41 -36.19 -16.89
CA LEU A 656 7.25 -36.18 -15.68
C LEU A 656 8.25 -35.00 -15.64
N PRO A 657 9.05 -34.71 -16.68
CA PRO A 657 9.93 -33.55 -16.65
C PRO A 657 9.16 -32.23 -16.58
N LEU A 658 7.97 -32.11 -17.20
CA LEU A 658 7.11 -30.93 -17.08
C LEU A 658 6.54 -30.74 -15.68
N LEU A 659 6.09 -31.84 -15.06
CA LEU A 659 5.65 -31.86 -13.66
C LEU A 659 6.80 -31.49 -12.72
N GLY A 660 7.97 -32.12 -12.91
CA GLY A 660 9.18 -31.83 -12.14
C GLY A 660 9.59 -30.38 -12.25
N PHE A 661 9.57 -29.80 -13.45
CA PHE A 661 9.84 -28.38 -13.67
C PHE A 661 8.81 -27.48 -12.96
N GLY A 662 7.52 -27.79 -13.09
CA GLY A 662 6.47 -26.99 -12.48
C GLY A 662 6.48 -27.02 -10.95
N VAL A 663 6.74 -28.20 -10.36
CA VAL A 663 6.97 -28.37 -8.92
C VAL A 663 8.22 -27.60 -8.49
N SER A 664 9.32 -27.73 -9.24
CA SER A 664 10.59 -27.05 -8.95
C SER A 664 10.45 -25.53 -8.93
N ILE A 665 9.70 -24.94 -9.87
CA ILE A 665 9.41 -23.50 -9.86
C ILE A 665 8.65 -23.10 -8.59
N SER A 666 7.65 -23.90 -8.19
CA SER A 666 6.82 -23.62 -7.02
C SER A 666 7.63 -23.68 -5.73
N VAL A 667 8.48 -24.71 -5.60
CA VAL A 667 9.39 -24.89 -4.47
C VAL A 667 10.47 -23.80 -4.45
N ALA A 668 11.08 -23.48 -5.60
CA ALA A 668 12.09 -22.43 -5.70
C ALA A 668 11.52 -21.07 -5.27
N ARG A 669 10.30 -20.74 -5.70
CA ARG A 669 9.63 -19.51 -5.28
C ARG A 669 9.36 -19.49 -3.77
N ALA A 670 8.83 -20.58 -3.22
CA ALA A 670 8.59 -20.69 -1.78
C ALA A 670 9.90 -20.56 -0.97
N ALA A 671 10.98 -21.17 -1.44
CA ALA A 671 12.30 -21.07 -0.84
C ALA A 671 12.88 -19.65 -0.91
N MET A 672 12.73 -18.97 -2.05
CA MET A 672 13.13 -17.56 -2.20
C MET A 672 12.36 -16.65 -1.25
N SER A 673 11.04 -16.80 -1.16
CA SER A 673 10.21 -16.04 -0.21
C SER A 673 10.60 -16.32 1.24
N ALA A 674 10.82 -17.59 1.60
CA ALA A 674 11.28 -18.00 2.92
C ALA A 674 12.66 -17.42 3.27
N ALA A 675 13.61 -17.43 2.33
CA ALA A 675 14.96 -16.89 2.55
C ALA A 675 14.94 -15.38 2.81
N ARG A 676 14.00 -14.66 2.18
CA ARG A 676 13.83 -13.20 2.29
C ARG A 676 12.94 -12.78 3.46
N ALA A 677 12.20 -13.70 4.06
CA ALA A 677 11.37 -13.39 5.22
C ALA A 677 12.24 -12.83 6.37
N SER A 678 11.91 -11.60 6.77
CA SER A 678 12.50 -10.92 7.91
C SER A 678 11.58 -11.06 9.13
N PHE A 679 12.18 -11.40 10.26
CA PHE A 679 11.51 -11.52 11.55
C PHE A 679 12.12 -10.50 12.52
N PRO A 680 11.34 -9.99 13.50
CA PRO A 680 11.87 -9.10 14.54
C PRO A 680 13.15 -9.68 15.17
N THR A 681 14.16 -8.84 15.34
CA THR A 681 15.55 -9.22 15.61
C THR A 681 15.80 -9.52 17.09
N THR A 682 15.60 -10.77 17.52
CA THR A 682 16.18 -11.38 18.74
C THR A 682 16.25 -12.92 18.64
N LEU A 683 16.34 -13.46 17.42
CA LEU A 683 16.32 -14.91 17.19
C LEU A 683 17.70 -15.46 16.91
N ASP A 684 18.03 -16.55 17.62
CA ASP A 684 19.14 -17.42 17.26
C ASP A 684 19.00 -17.97 15.83
N ARG A 685 20.11 -18.48 15.29
CA ARG A 685 20.17 -18.98 13.91
C ARG A 685 19.19 -20.12 13.65
N TRP A 686 18.94 -20.98 14.63
CA TRP A 686 18.10 -22.17 14.50
C TRP A 686 16.61 -21.83 14.47
N ARG A 687 16.13 -21.01 15.41
CA ARG A 687 14.76 -20.49 15.46
C ARG A 687 14.44 -19.67 14.22
N ARG A 688 15.39 -18.89 13.72
CA ARG A 688 15.25 -18.17 12.44
C ARG A 688 15.07 -19.14 11.27
N LEU A 689 15.87 -20.20 11.19
CA LEU A 689 15.74 -21.24 10.17
C LEU A 689 14.37 -21.93 10.26
N GLN A 690 13.94 -22.34 11.44
CA GLN A 690 12.63 -22.95 11.67
C GLN A 690 11.48 -22.05 11.17
N ARG A 691 11.50 -20.75 11.49
CA ARG A 691 10.48 -19.80 11.03
C ARG A 691 10.48 -19.62 9.51
N ARG A 692 11.66 -19.59 8.88
CA ARG A 692 11.80 -19.53 7.42
C ARG A 692 11.25 -20.79 6.76
N LEU A 693 11.58 -21.97 7.28
CA LEU A 693 11.05 -23.24 6.79
C LEU A 693 9.52 -23.30 6.89
N LEU A 694 8.96 -22.91 8.04
CA LEU A 694 7.51 -22.83 8.22
C LEU A 694 6.88 -21.85 7.23
N THR A 695 7.47 -20.67 7.03
CA THR A 695 7.01 -19.70 6.02
C THR A 695 7.01 -20.30 4.61
N GLY A 696 8.05 -21.06 4.25
CA GLY A 696 8.11 -21.77 2.97
C GLY A 696 7.00 -22.82 2.81
N VAL A 697 6.73 -23.60 3.86
CA VAL A 697 5.62 -24.56 3.86
C VAL A 697 4.27 -23.84 3.68
N LEU A 698 4.04 -22.73 4.38
CA LEU A 698 2.80 -21.96 4.27
C LEU A 698 2.60 -21.36 2.87
N HIS A 699 3.69 -21.00 2.17
CA HIS A 699 3.63 -20.56 0.77
C HIS A 699 3.16 -21.66 -0.18
N LEU A 700 3.55 -22.92 0.05
CA LEU A 700 3.10 -24.06 -0.75
C LEU A 700 1.67 -24.50 -0.38
N LEU A 701 1.33 -24.38 0.90
CA LEU A 701 0.04 -24.82 1.43
C LEU A 701 -1.12 -23.89 1.03
N GLN A 702 -0.86 -22.58 0.98
CA GLN A 702 -1.86 -21.56 0.69
C GLN A 702 -2.63 -21.77 -0.63
N PRO A 703 -1.98 -21.95 -1.79
CA PRO A 703 -2.71 -22.04 -3.06
C PRO A 703 -3.52 -23.34 -3.15
N ILE A 704 -3.05 -24.42 -2.51
CA ILE A 704 -3.79 -25.68 -2.40
C ILE A 704 -5.07 -25.49 -1.55
N ALA A 705 -4.96 -24.80 -0.42
CA ALA A 705 -6.10 -24.48 0.43
C ALA A 705 -7.13 -23.64 -0.34
N ARG A 706 -6.69 -22.59 -1.03
CA ARG A 706 -7.56 -21.75 -1.85
C ARG A 706 -8.21 -22.53 -3.00
N LEU A 707 -7.47 -23.40 -3.68
CA LEU A 707 -8.01 -24.24 -4.74
C LEU A 707 -9.15 -25.12 -4.22
N ARG A 708 -8.95 -25.78 -3.07
CA ARG A 708 -10.00 -26.59 -2.43
C ARG A 708 -11.21 -25.76 -2.02
N GLY A 709 -11.02 -24.51 -1.62
CA GLY A 709 -12.10 -23.55 -1.39
C GLY A 709 -12.89 -23.25 -2.67
N ARG A 710 -12.19 -22.85 -3.74
CA ARG A 710 -12.79 -22.51 -5.03
C ARG A 710 -13.53 -23.69 -5.68
N LEU A 711 -13.00 -24.91 -5.57
CA LEU A 711 -13.63 -26.12 -6.10
C LEU A 711 -15.03 -26.37 -5.53
N LYS A 712 -15.30 -25.98 -4.28
CA LYS A 712 -16.63 -26.12 -3.67
C LYS A 712 -17.68 -25.17 -4.27
N GLU A 713 -17.24 -24.00 -4.74
CA GLU A 713 -18.09 -22.94 -5.32
C GLU A 713 -18.03 -22.91 -6.87
N GLY A 714 -17.31 -23.87 -7.46
CA GLY A 714 -17.05 -24.02 -8.90
C GLY A 714 -15.94 -23.11 -9.44
N LEU A 715 -15.05 -23.64 -10.30
CA LEU A 715 -13.97 -22.87 -10.95
C LEU A 715 -14.42 -22.19 -12.26
N THR A 716 -13.70 -21.14 -12.65
CA THR A 716 -13.87 -20.37 -13.89
C THR A 716 -14.07 -21.23 -15.14
N PRO A 717 -13.23 -22.25 -15.43
CA PRO A 717 -13.36 -23.04 -16.66
C PRO A 717 -14.66 -23.85 -16.72
N TRP A 718 -15.34 -24.02 -15.59
CA TRP A 718 -16.60 -24.77 -15.52
C TRP A 718 -17.83 -23.87 -15.69
N ARG A 719 -17.66 -22.55 -15.57
CA ARG A 719 -18.75 -21.57 -15.58
C ARG A 719 -19.08 -21.11 -17.01
N SER A 720 -20.34 -21.22 -17.39
CA SER A 720 -20.89 -20.59 -18.60
C SER A 720 -21.64 -19.31 -18.20
N ARG A 721 -21.49 -18.25 -18.99
CA ARG A 721 -22.06 -16.92 -18.70
C ARG A 721 -22.97 -16.42 -19.82
N GLY A 722 -23.88 -15.53 -19.47
CA GLY A 722 -24.84 -14.93 -20.39
C GLY A 722 -26.06 -15.82 -20.71
N VAL A 723 -26.81 -15.39 -21.72
CA VAL A 723 -28.06 -16.02 -22.16
C VAL A 723 -27.77 -17.33 -22.88
N ARG A 724 -28.46 -18.40 -22.50
CA ARG A 724 -28.46 -19.66 -23.27
C ARG A 724 -29.51 -19.56 -24.38
N GLY A 725 -29.11 -19.81 -25.62
CA GLY A 725 -30.02 -19.83 -26.76
C GLY A 725 -29.27 -20.06 -28.06
N PRO A 726 -29.98 -20.36 -29.17
CA PRO A 726 -29.36 -20.53 -30.47
C PRO A 726 -28.80 -19.18 -30.96
N ALA A 727 -27.53 -19.19 -31.40
CA ALA A 727 -26.87 -18.02 -31.97
C ALA A 727 -25.88 -18.45 -33.05
N PRO A 728 -25.66 -17.60 -34.08
CA PRO A 728 -24.75 -17.90 -35.18
C PRO A 728 -23.29 -17.89 -34.71
N LEU A 729 -22.49 -18.77 -35.33
CA LEU A 729 -21.03 -18.82 -35.19
C LEU A 729 -20.31 -18.12 -36.36
N TRP A 730 -20.95 -17.13 -36.97
CA TRP A 730 -20.38 -16.27 -38.00
C TRP A 730 -20.65 -14.79 -37.66
N PRO A 731 -19.90 -13.84 -38.27
CA PRO A 731 -20.13 -12.42 -38.05
C PRO A 731 -21.54 -11.98 -38.44
N ILE A 732 -22.13 -11.10 -37.64
CA ILE A 732 -23.41 -10.45 -37.89
C ILE A 732 -23.21 -8.94 -37.91
N ALA A 733 -24.07 -8.24 -38.66
CA ALA A 733 -24.17 -6.79 -38.64
C ALA A 733 -25.65 -6.39 -38.58
N THR A 734 -25.96 -5.38 -37.78
CA THR A 734 -27.30 -4.81 -37.66
C THR A 734 -27.20 -3.29 -37.60
N SER A 735 -28.28 -2.61 -37.93
CA SER A 735 -28.42 -1.16 -37.81
C SER A 735 -29.70 -0.80 -37.09
N VAL A 736 -29.64 0.26 -36.27
CA VAL A 736 -30.78 0.81 -35.52
C VAL A 736 -30.83 2.31 -35.79
N TRP A 737 -31.99 2.80 -36.20
CA TRP A 737 -32.25 4.24 -36.27
C TRP A 737 -32.67 4.74 -34.90
N SER A 738 -32.11 5.88 -34.47
CA SER A 738 -32.41 6.50 -33.19
C SER A 738 -32.72 7.97 -33.41
N GLU A 739 -33.81 8.46 -32.84
CA GLU A 739 -34.18 9.88 -32.88
C GLU A 739 -33.57 10.68 -31.72
N ARG A 740 -32.93 9.99 -30.77
CA ARG A 740 -32.29 10.60 -29.61
C ARG A 740 -30.79 10.69 -29.82
N TRP A 741 -30.22 11.88 -29.72
CA TRP A 741 -28.77 12.02 -29.78
C TRP A 741 -28.11 11.50 -28.50
N LEU A 742 -27.13 10.63 -28.64
CA LEU A 742 -26.24 10.19 -27.56
C LEU A 742 -24.79 10.16 -28.09
N ALA A 743 -23.84 10.55 -27.25
CA ALA A 743 -22.43 10.39 -27.57
C ALA A 743 -22.10 8.90 -27.86
N PRO A 744 -21.23 8.58 -28.83
CA PRO A 744 -20.87 7.19 -29.13
C PRO A 744 -20.38 6.41 -27.91
N SER A 745 -19.58 7.02 -27.03
CA SER A 745 -19.12 6.40 -25.78
C SER A 745 -20.29 6.00 -24.87
N ALA A 746 -21.27 6.88 -24.69
CA ALA A 746 -22.46 6.61 -23.86
C ALA A 746 -23.32 5.46 -24.43
N ARG A 747 -23.40 5.33 -25.76
CA ARG A 747 -24.10 4.19 -26.39
C ARG A 747 -23.38 2.87 -26.17
N VAL A 748 -22.06 2.83 -26.32
CA VAL A 748 -21.27 1.62 -26.01
C VAL A 748 -21.46 1.23 -24.55
N GLU A 749 -21.43 2.19 -23.62
CA GLU A 749 -21.66 1.95 -22.20
C GLU A 749 -23.07 1.42 -21.92
N THR A 750 -24.09 1.94 -22.60
CA THR A 750 -25.48 1.47 -22.48
C THR A 750 -25.60 0.01 -22.93
N ILE A 751 -24.99 -0.35 -24.06
CA ILE A 751 -24.95 -1.74 -24.55
C ILE A 751 -24.20 -2.63 -23.55
N ALA A 752 -23.06 -2.17 -23.03
CA ALA A 752 -22.29 -2.90 -22.03
C ALA A 752 -23.10 -3.12 -20.73
N ALA A 753 -23.82 -2.11 -20.25
CA ALA A 753 -24.69 -2.21 -19.09
C ALA A 753 -25.85 -3.20 -19.31
N ALA A 754 -26.52 -3.15 -20.47
CA ALA A 754 -27.57 -4.09 -20.83
C ALA A 754 -27.06 -5.54 -20.93
N LEU A 755 -25.85 -5.74 -21.45
CA LEU A 755 -25.18 -7.04 -21.48
C LEU A 755 -24.86 -7.55 -20.08
N ARG A 756 -24.37 -6.69 -19.18
CA ARG A 756 -24.15 -7.05 -17.76
C ARG A 756 -25.47 -7.42 -17.08
N ALA A 757 -26.55 -6.70 -17.36
CA ALA A 757 -27.88 -6.95 -16.78
C ALA A 757 -28.45 -8.33 -17.15
N VAL A 758 -28.09 -8.89 -18.32
CA VAL A 758 -28.44 -10.28 -18.70
C VAL A 758 -27.40 -11.32 -18.23
N GLY A 759 -26.50 -10.94 -17.32
CA GLY A 759 -25.50 -11.82 -16.73
C GLY A 759 -24.29 -12.12 -17.63
N ALA A 760 -24.05 -11.31 -18.66
CA ALA A 760 -22.88 -11.46 -19.52
C ALA A 760 -21.65 -10.75 -18.93
N CYS A 761 -20.48 -11.35 -19.09
CA CYS A 761 -19.21 -10.74 -18.69
C CYS A 761 -18.68 -9.85 -19.81
N VAL A 762 -18.65 -8.53 -19.60
CA VAL A 762 -18.27 -7.56 -20.64
C VAL A 762 -16.95 -6.87 -20.30
N LEU A 763 -15.99 -6.97 -21.23
CA LEU A 763 -14.71 -6.25 -21.18
C LEU A 763 -14.70 -5.12 -22.22
N HIS A 764 -14.10 -3.99 -21.88
CA HIS A 764 -13.87 -2.89 -22.81
C HIS A 764 -12.59 -3.11 -23.62
N GLY A 765 -12.63 -2.72 -24.90
CA GLY A 765 -11.47 -2.62 -25.77
C GLY A 765 -10.51 -1.54 -25.29
N GLY A 766 -9.21 -1.81 -25.42
CA GLY A 766 -8.18 -0.82 -25.14
C GLY A 766 -7.98 0.17 -26.30
N PRO A 767 -7.14 1.20 -26.11
CA PRO A 767 -6.90 2.25 -27.12
C PRO A 767 -6.34 1.78 -28.47
N HIS A 768 -5.88 0.52 -28.53
CA HIS A 768 -5.28 -0.08 -29.72
C HIS A 768 -6.09 -1.28 -30.25
N ASP A 769 -7.21 -1.60 -29.60
CA ASP A 769 -8.09 -2.67 -30.04
C ASP A 769 -8.97 -2.21 -31.22
N ARG A 770 -9.30 -3.16 -32.10
CA ARG A 770 -10.18 -2.92 -33.27
C ARG A 770 -11.65 -3.27 -32.99
N TRP A 771 -12.03 -3.28 -31.73
CA TRP A 771 -13.35 -3.71 -31.21
C TRP A 771 -13.62 -2.93 -29.92
N ASP A 772 -14.90 -2.68 -29.62
CA ASP A 772 -15.29 -1.86 -28.47
C ASP A 772 -15.56 -2.69 -27.22
N LEU A 773 -16.23 -3.83 -27.38
CA LEU A 773 -16.60 -4.72 -26.28
C LEU A 773 -16.24 -6.18 -26.60
N GLU A 774 -15.80 -6.93 -25.59
CA GLU A 774 -15.66 -8.38 -25.63
C GLU A 774 -16.59 -9.01 -24.58
N VAL A 775 -17.55 -9.79 -25.05
CA VAL A 775 -18.51 -10.54 -24.23
C VAL A 775 -17.99 -11.96 -24.03
N ARG A 776 -17.61 -12.30 -22.81
CA ARG A 776 -17.06 -13.62 -22.49
C ARG A 776 -18.16 -14.59 -22.10
N GLY A 777 -18.29 -15.67 -22.87
CA GLY A 777 -19.14 -16.82 -22.52
C GLY A 777 -18.47 -17.76 -21.52
N GLY A 778 -17.13 -17.79 -21.50
CA GLY A 778 -16.34 -18.51 -20.51
C GLY A 778 -14.82 -18.44 -20.75
N PHE A 779 -14.12 -19.55 -20.54
CA PHE A 779 -12.66 -19.63 -20.73
C PHE A 779 -12.27 -19.95 -22.19
N LEU A 780 -13.14 -20.59 -22.96
CA LEU A 780 -12.87 -21.11 -24.29
C LEU A 780 -13.72 -20.45 -25.39
N GLY A 781 -14.67 -19.57 -25.03
CA GLY A 781 -15.49 -18.85 -25.99
C GLY A 781 -15.87 -17.42 -25.59
N ALA A 782 -15.91 -16.53 -26.57
CA ALA A 782 -16.30 -15.12 -26.44
C ALA A 782 -16.94 -14.60 -27.74
N ALA A 783 -17.47 -13.38 -27.68
CA ALA A 783 -17.92 -12.61 -28.84
C ALA A 783 -17.36 -11.19 -28.74
N ARG A 784 -17.01 -10.58 -29.87
CA ARG A 784 -16.60 -9.17 -29.93
C ARG A 784 -17.67 -8.33 -30.59
N VAL A 785 -17.78 -7.09 -30.16
CA VAL A 785 -18.73 -6.09 -30.65
C VAL A 785 -17.97 -4.84 -31.06
N LEU A 786 -18.34 -4.29 -32.21
CA LEU A 786 -17.88 -3.01 -32.73
C LEU A 786 -19.11 -2.18 -33.13
N MET A 787 -19.12 -0.92 -32.74
CA MET A 787 -20.19 0.02 -33.01
C MET A 787 -19.67 1.20 -33.83
N ALA A 788 -20.50 1.67 -34.75
CA ALA A 788 -20.31 2.93 -35.46
C ALA A 788 -21.60 3.75 -35.38
N VAL A 789 -21.48 5.07 -35.34
CA VAL A 789 -22.61 6.00 -35.32
C VAL A 789 -22.46 6.96 -36.48
N GLU A 790 -23.51 7.07 -37.31
CA GLU A 790 -23.64 8.05 -38.37
C GLU A 790 -24.65 9.11 -37.93
N GLU A 791 -24.31 10.40 -38.01
CA GLU A 791 -25.19 11.50 -37.62
C GLU A 791 -25.98 12.01 -38.83
N HIS A 792 -27.30 12.18 -38.66
CA HIS A 792 -28.23 12.59 -39.73
C HIS A 792 -28.96 13.92 -39.45
N GLY A 793 -28.50 14.70 -38.44
CA GLY A 793 -29.09 15.98 -38.06
C GLY A 793 -30.36 15.85 -37.20
N ARG A 794 -30.80 16.96 -36.58
CA ARG A 794 -31.97 17.02 -35.66
C ARG A 794 -31.91 16.04 -34.48
N GLY A 795 -30.70 15.62 -34.10
CA GLY A 795 -30.47 14.64 -33.04
C GLY A 795 -30.59 13.18 -33.49
N CYS A 796 -30.94 12.92 -34.76
CA CYS A 796 -31.06 11.57 -35.30
C CYS A 796 -29.69 10.93 -35.58
N GLN A 797 -29.57 9.66 -35.22
CA GLN A 797 -28.36 8.86 -35.37
C GLN A 797 -28.70 7.48 -35.95
N LEU A 798 -27.92 7.03 -36.93
CA LEU A 798 -27.93 5.65 -37.40
C LEU A 798 -26.81 4.88 -36.71
N VAL A 799 -27.16 3.94 -35.84
CA VAL A 799 -26.23 3.14 -35.05
C VAL A 799 -26.02 1.80 -35.74
N ARG A 800 -24.79 1.51 -36.19
CA ARG A 800 -24.41 0.22 -36.74
C ARG A 800 -23.66 -0.59 -35.71
N VAL A 801 -24.04 -1.84 -35.52
CA VAL A 801 -23.35 -2.77 -34.63
C VAL A 801 -22.95 -4.02 -35.39
N LYS A 802 -21.66 -4.35 -35.33
CA LYS A 802 -21.09 -5.59 -35.84
C LYS A 802 -20.68 -6.46 -34.66
N ALA A 803 -21.07 -7.73 -34.68
CA ALA A 803 -20.64 -8.69 -33.67
C ALA A 803 -20.12 -9.97 -34.33
N TRP A 804 -19.09 -10.58 -33.75
CA TRP A 804 -18.54 -11.83 -34.28
C TRP A 804 -18.00 -12.73 -33.16
N PRO A 805 -18.07 -14.05 -33.36
CA PRO A 805 -17.55 -15.00 -32.39
C PRO A 805 -16.02 -14.97 -32.35
N VAL A 806 -15.47 -15.25 -31.18
CA VAL A 806 -14.04 -15.42 -30.94
C VAL A 806 -13.82 -16.72 -30.18
N ILE A 807 -13.17 -17.68 -30.84
CA ILE A 807 -12.70 -18.91 -30.21
C ILE A 807 -11.19 -18.76 -30.00
N PRO A 808 -10.71 -18.55 -28.76
CA PRO A 808 -9.30 -18.45 -28.48
C PRO A 808 -8.55 -19.73 -28.88
N ALA A 809 -7.38 -19.59 -29.51
CA ALA A 809 -6.60 -20.72 -30.05
C ALA A 809 -6.27 -21.81 -29.02
N ARG A 810 -6.22 -21.46 -27.73
CA ARG A 810 -5.94 -22.40 -26.64
C ARG A 810 -6.89 -23.61 -26.58
N GLY A 811 -8.17 -23.44 -26.90
CA GLY A 811 -9.13 -24.54 -26.90
C GLY A 811 -8.82 -25.56 -28.00
N PRO A 812 -8.84 -25.13 -29.28
CA PRO A 812 -8.49 -25.98 -30.41
C PRO A 812 -7.10 -26.62 -30.30
N LEU A 813 -6.08 -25.87 -29.85
CA LEU A 813 -4.73 -26.41 -29.67
C LEU A 813 -4.69 -27.57 -28.66
N VAL A 814 -5.39 -27.45 -27.53
CA VAL A 814 -5.47 -28.53 -26.53
C VAL A 814 -6.21 -29.73 -27.10
N SER A 815 -7.32 -29.52 -27.82
CA SER A 815 -8.07 -30.60 -28.45
C SER A 815 -7.27 -31.34 -29.52
N VAL A 816 -6.55 -30.62 -30.38
CA VAL A 816 -5.68 -31.23 -31.39
C VAL A 816 -4.57 -32.04 -30.71
N ALA A 817 -3.92 -31.50 -29.68
CA ALA A 817 -2.88 -32.23 -28.95
C ALA A 817 -3.42 -33.54 -28.32
N LEU A 818 -4.60 -33.50 -27.70
CA LEU A 818 -5.25 -34.68 -27.12
C LEU A 818 -5.68 -35.68 -28.20
N ALA A 819 -6.19 -35.21 -29.34
CA ALA A 819 -6.58 -36.09 -30.45
C ALA A 819 -5.37 -36.79 -31.09
N VAL A 820 -4.27 -36.08 -31.29
CA VAL A 820 -3.00 -36.68 -31.77
C VAL A 820 -2.50 -37.72 -30.78
N ALA A 821 -2.53 -37.42 -29.47
CA ALA A 821 -2.17 -38.37 -28.43
C ALA A 821 -3.08 -39.61 -28.42
N ALA A 822 -4.39 -39.44 -28.65
CA ALA A 822 -5.35 -40.53 -28.73
C ALA A 822 -5.07 -41.46 -29.92
N VAL A 823 -4.80 -40.90 -31.10
CA VAL A 823 -4.46 -41.67 -32.30
C VAL A 823 -3.14 -42.43 -32.13
N ALA A 824 -2.13 -41.79 -31.54
CA ALA A 824 -0.85 -42.44 -31.26
C ALA A 824 -1.00 -43.58 -30.22
N ALA A 825 -1.76 -43.36 -29.15
CA ALA A 825 -2.05 -44.41 -28.16
C ALA A 825 -2.83 -45.58 -28.78
N LEU A 826 -3.74 -45.31 -29.72
CA LEU A 826 -4.47 -46.34 -30.45
C LEU A 826 -3.53 -47.18 -31.32
N HIS A 827 -2.57 -46.53 -31.98
CA HIS A 827 -1.56 -47.21 -32.79
C HIS A 827 -0.68 -48.14 -31.95
N ASP A 828 -0.36 -47.73 -30.72
CA ASP A 828 0.45 -48.50 -29.77
C ASP A 828 -0.38 -49.49 -28.91
N HIS A 829 -1.66 -49.73 -29.26
CA HIS A 829 -2.57 -50.63 -28.55
C HIS A 829 -2.85 -50.28 -27.07
N ALA A 830 -2.61 -49.02 -26.67
CA ALA A 830 -2.98 -48.50 -25.35
C ALA A 830 -4.44 -47.99 -25.35
N TRP A 831 -5.39 -48.93 -25.44
CA TRP A 831 -6.81 -48.65 -25.67
C TRP A 831 -7.44 -47.76 -24.60
N SER A 832 -7.06 -47.95 -23.33
CA SER A 832 -7.62 -47.17 -22.21
C SER A 832 -7.19 -45.70 -22.32
N VAL A 833 -5.92 -45.47 -22.62
CA VAL A 833 -5.33 -44.14 -22.81
C VAL A 833 -5.90 -43.46 -24.05
N ALA A 834 -6.04 -44.19 -25.15
CA ALA A 834 -6.66 -43.69 -26.38
C ALA A 834 -8.10 -43.22 -26.14
N ALA A 835 -8.91 -44.00 -25.41
CA ALA A 835 -10.27 -43.63 -25.04
C ALA A 835 -10.30 -42.38 -24.15
N VAL A 836 -9.46 -42.31 -23.11
CA VAL A 836 -9.40 -41.16 -22.20
C VAL A 836 -9.00 -39.88 -22.94
N MET A 837 -7.96 -39.93 -23.78
CA MET A 837 -7.47 -38.77 -24.54
C MET A 837 -8.48 -38.35 -25.61
N GLY A 838 -9.09 -39.31 -26.32
CA GLY A 838 -10.10 -39.05 -27.35
C GLY A 838 -11.35 -38.37 -26.77
N LEU A 839 -11.90 -38.89 -25.68
CA LEU A 839 -13.03 -38.28 -24.98
C LEU A 839 -12.68 -36.89 -24.43
N SER A 840 -11.47 -36.74 -23.86
CA SER A 840 -10.99 -35.46 -23.34
C SER A 840 -10.80 -34.41 -24.44
N ALA A 841 -10.46 -34.82 -25.67
CA ALA A 841 -10.26 -33.91 -26.80
C ALA A 841 -11.57 -33.20 -27.23
N LEU A 842 -12.72 -33.83 -27.00
CA LEU A 842 -14.03 -33.26 -27.35
C LEU A 842 -14.46 -32.15 -26.38
N VAL A 843 -14.02 -32.21 -25.12
CA VAL A 843 -14.48 -31.30 -24.06
C VAL A 843 -14.17 -29.82 -24.38
N PRO A 844 -12.93 -29.42 -24.75
CA PRO A 844 -12.64 -28.02 -25.07
C PRO A 844 -13.38 -27.52 -26.31
N ILE A 845 -13.62 -28.38 -27.32
CA ILE A 845 -14.37 -28.01 -28.53
C ILE A 845 -15.83 -27.75 -28.18
N MET A 846 -16.51 -28.74 -27.57
CA MET A 846 -17.92 -28.62 -27.19
C MET A 846 -18.14 -27.41 -26.27
N LYS A 847 -17.23 -27.21 -25.32
CA LYS A 847 -17.30 -26.09 -24.40
C LYS A 847 -17.02 -24.75 -25.07
N GLY A 848 -15.99 -24.66 -25.92
CA GLY A 848 -15.67 -23.43 -26.66
C GLY A 848 -16.82 -23.00 -27.57
N VAL A 849 -17.46 -23.96 -28.24
CA VAL A 849 -18.67 -23.72 -29.05
C VAL A 849 -19.81 -23.24 -28.16
N SER A 850 -20.15 -23.96 -27.09
CA SER A 850 -21.25 -23.60 -26.19
C SER A 850 -21.08 -22.21 -25.57
N GLU A 851 -19.87 -21.87 -25.12
CA GLU A 851 -19.56 -20.57 -24.55
C GLU A 851 -19.63 -19.45 -25.60
N THR A 852 -19.13 -19.69 -26.81
CA THR A 852 -19.19 -18.72 -27.91
C THR A 852 -20.63 -18.46 -28.33
N VAL A 853 -21.44 -19.51 -28.42
CA VAL A 853 -22.88 -19.40 -28.70
C VAL A 853 -23.58 -18.58 -27.61
N ALA A 854 -23.30 -18.84 -26.33
CA ALA A 854 -23.89 -18.08 -25.23
C ALA A 854 -23.49 -16.58 -25.26
N ALA A 855 -22.24 -16.28 -25.61
CA ALA A 855 -21.77 -14.90 -25.79
C ALA A 855 -22.51 -14.20 -26.94
N MET A 856 -22.59 -14.85 -28.11
CA MET A 856 -23.31 -14.33 -29.28
C MET A 856 -24.82 -14.17 -29.01
N ALA A 857 -25.42 -15.12 -28.30
CA ALA A 857 -26.84 -15.07 -27.91
C ALA A 857 -27.12 -13.88 -26.99
N SER A 858 -26.21 -13.59 -26.05
CA SER A 858 -26.32 -12.43 -25.16
C SER A 858 -26.28 -11.12 -25.93
N VAL A 859 -25.35 -11.00 -26.88
CA VAL A 859 -25.25 -9.83 -27.79
C VAL A 859 -26.53 -9.67 -28.60
N LEU A 860 -27.00 -10.73 -29.24
CA LEU A 860 -28.22 -10.68 -30.05
C LEU A 860 -29.47 -10.33 -29.25
N ASN A 861 -29.59 -10.83 -28.02
CA ASN A 861 -30.72 -10.52 -27.13
C ASN A 861 -30.74 -9.02 -26.80
N VAL A 862 -29.59 -8.47 -26.40
CA VAL A 862 -29.48 -7.04 -26.08
C VAL A 862 -29.74 -6.17 -27.31
N LEU A 863 -29.17 -6.50 -28.47
CA LEU A 863 -29.36 -5.71 -29.68
C LEU A 863 -30.82 -5.72 -30.17
N ARG A 864 -31.55 -6.83 -30.00
CA ARG A 864 -33.00 -6.85 -30.26
C ARG A 864 -33.75 -5.90 -29.33
N ARG A 865 -33.50 -5.99 -28.02
CA ARG A 865 -34.15 -5.10 -27.03
C ARG A 865 -33.89 -3.62 -27.32
N VAL A 866 -32.63 -3.26 -27.63
CA VAL A 866 -32.28 -1.88 -27.98
C VAL A 866 -33.03 -1.43 -29.23
N ARG A 867 -33.13 -2.28 -30.26
CA ARG A 867 -33.91 -1.99 -31.46
C ARG A 867 -35.39 -1.81 -31.15
N ASP A 868 -35.96 -2.63 -30.28
CA ASP A 868 -37.37 -2.58 -29.92
C ASP A 868 -37.70 -1.31 -29.10
N THR A 869 -36.80 -0.89 -28.20
CA THR A 869 -36.94 0.36 -27.43
C THR A 869 -36.80 1.61 -28.31
N GLU A 870 -35.88 1.60 -29.27
CA GLU A 870 -35.68 2.74 -30.21
C GLU A 870 -36.75 2.77 -31.31
N ALA A 871 -37.48 1.68 -31.55
CA ALA A 871 -38.58 1.60 -32.52
C ALA A 871 -39.94 2.01 -31.96
N GLN A 872 -40.08 2.20 -30.64
CA GLN A 872 -41.28 2.78 -30.05
C GLN A 872 -41.20 4.31 -30.12
N PRO A 873 -42.10 4.99 -30.87
CA PRO A 873 -42.14 6.45 -30.85
C PRO A 873 -42.44 6.92 -29.42
N GLY A 874 -41.71 7.91 -28.94
CA GLY A 874 -41.98 8.52 -27.64
C GLY A 874 -43.39 9.13 -27.64
N GLU A 875 -44.22 8.71 -26.69
CA GLU A 875 -45.39 9.48 -26.25
C GLU A 875 -44.96 10.75 -25.51
#